data_AF-A0A2T7E0Y2-F1
#
_entry.id   AF-A0A2T7E0Y2-F1
#
_cell.length_a   1.000
_cell.length_b   1.000
_cell.length_c   1.000
_cell.angle_alpha   90.00
_cell.angle_beta   90.00
_cell.angle_gamma   90.00
#
_symmetry.space_group_name_H-M   'P 1'
#
loop_
_entity.id
_entity.type
_entity.pdbx_description
1 polymer ?
#
loop_
_entity_poly.entity_id
_entity_poly.type
_entity_poly.pdbx_seq_one_letter_code
_entity_poly.pdbx_strand_id
1 'polypeptide(L)'
;MAGGAGACPPPGLGFGGEYYSVVDGVCSRDGSFFGGKPVLAQAVGYAVVLGFGAFFALFTSFLVWLEKRYVGSQHTSEWFNTAGRSVKTGLIASVIVSQWTWAATILQSSNVAWQYGVSGPFWYASGATIQVLLFGVMAIEIKRKAPNAHTVCEIVRARWGGAAHAVFLVFCLTTNVIVTAMLLLGGSAVANALTGINVYAASFLIPLGVVVYTLAGGLKATFLASYIHSVVVHVVLVVFVFLVYTSSSRLGSPRVVHDHLTAVASAARDCSAPLSHSDQACGPVHGNFKGSYLTMLSSGGLVFGIINIVGNFGTVFVDNGYWMSAIAARPSSTHKGYLLGGLVWFAVPFSLATSLGLGALALDLPITAAEAAKGLVPPATATALMGKSGSVLLLTMLFMAVTSAGSAELVAVSSLCTYDIYRTYINPDATGKQILRVSRAVVLAFGCLMGVLAVILNLVGVSLGWMYLAMGVIIGSAVIPIALLLLWSKANAIGAILGTVTGCALGVTVWLTVAKVQYGRVDLDSTGRNAPMLAGNLVSILLGGAVHAACSLAWPQHYDWESSRQITTVESVAADGELAEELKEERLVRAKRWIVKWGVAFTAVIVVLWPVMSLPAGKYSAGYFTLWAAVAIAWGTVGSAVIIFLPLVESWDTICKVCEGMFTSDAVYERLDDMNLRLKAIMEAMPEAEERYQEMQKKGIGAMEMAHHPASGTHPSTVANDDGDDLPHA
;
A
#
# COMPACT_ATOMS: atom_id res chain seq x y z
N MET A 1 -12.07 -62.91 1.78
CA MET A 1 -11.33 -61.97 0.93
C MET A 1 -11.06 -60.72 1.76
N ALA A 2 -9.88 -60.65 2.38
CA ALA A 2 -9.41 -59.44 3.06
C ALA A 2 -8.68 -58.60 1.99
N GLY A 3 -9.40 -57.69 1.35
CA GLY A 3 -8.81 -56.73 0.41
C GLY A 3 -7.94 -55.74 1.18
N GLY A 4 -6.67 -55.62 0.79
CA GLY A 4 -5.68 -54.83 1.51
C GLY A 4 -6.12 -53.38 1.70
N ALA A 5 -6.04 -52.90 2.94
CA ALA A 5 -6.07 -51.48 3.23
C ALA A 5 -4.94 -50.81 2.43
N GLY A 6 -5.29 -49.98 1.45
CA GLY A 6 -4.31 -49.22 0.68
C GLY A 6 -3.47 -48.34 1.60
N ALA A 7 -2.16 -48.22 1.34
CA ALA A 7 -1.29 -47.35 2.10
C ALA A 7 -1.84 -45.91 2.12
N CYS A 8 -1.93 -45.32 3.32
CA CYS A 8 -2.31 -43.94 3.56
C CYS A 8 -1.14 -43.20 4.21
N PRO A 9 -0.62 -42.10 3.64
CA PRO A 9 -0.98 -41.48 2.34
C PRO A 9 -0.66 -42.35 1.11
N PRO A 10 -1.15 -42.01 -0.10
CA PRO A 10 -0.98 -42.81 -1.31
C PRO A 10 0.49 -43.15 -1.63
N PRO A 11 0.78 -44.32 -2.22
CA PRO A 11 2.14 -44.70 -2.61
C PRO A 11 2.80 -43.62 -3.48
N GLY A 12 3.95 -43.11 -3.04
CA GLY A 12 4.68 -41.99 -3.70
C GLY A 12 4.61 -40.66 -2.96
N LEU A 13 3.71 -40.52 -1.99
CA LEU A 13 3.68 -39.39 -1.05
C LEU A 13 4.13 -39.89 0.33
N GLY A 14 5.37 -39.59 0.71
CA GLY A 14 5.92 -39.97 2.02
C GLY A 14 5.62 -38.97 3.15
N PHE A 15 4.77 -37.98 2.91
CA PHE A 15 4.51 -36.84 3.79
C PHE A 15 3.02 -36.46 3.75
N GLY A 16 2.60 -35.58 4.65
CA GLY A 16 1.21 -35.08 4.70
C GLY A 16 0.19 -36.09 5.22
N GLY A 17 0.62 -37.25 5.74
CA GLY A 17 -0.27 -38.33 6.20
C GLY A 17 -1.25 -37.93 7.29
N GLU A 18 -0.99 -36.84 8.03
CA GLU A 18 -1.93 -36.27 9.01
C GLU A 18 -3.20 -35.67 8.38
N TYR A 19 -3.21 -35.42 7.08
CA TYR A 19 -4.35 -34.91 6.32
C TYR A 19 -5.05 -36.01 5.50
N TYR A 20 -4.75 -37.27 5.80
CA TYR A 20 -5.32 -38.44 5.13
C TYR A 20 -5.99 -39.35 6.16
N SER A 21 -7.17 -39.84 5.82
CA SER A 21 -7.92 -40.81 6.62
C SER A 21 -8.43 -41.94 5.73
N VAL A 22 -8.51 -43.15 6.29
CA VAL A 22 -9.09 -44.30 5.58
C VAL A 22 -10.61 -44.25 5.77
N VAL A 23 -11.34 -43.94 4.70
CA VAL A 23 -12.81 -43.93 4.67
C VAL A 23 -13.26 -45.04 3.74
N ASP A 24 -14.08 -45.97 4.24
CA ASP A 24 -14.59 -47.13 3.49
C ASP A 24 -13.50 -48.00 2.82
N GLY A 25 -12.32 -48.10 3.47
CA GLY A 25 -11.18 -48.85 2.96
C GLY A 25 -10.38 -48.12 1.87
N VAL A 26 -10.78 -46.90 1.50
CA VAL A 26 -10.11 -46.03 0.54
C VAL A 26 -9.34 -44.93 1.28
N CYS A 27 -8.09 -44.69 0.87
CA CYS A 27 -7.32 -43.58 1.40
C CYS A 27 -7.88 -42.25 0.88
N SER A 28 -8.55 -41.49 1.74
CA SER A 28 -9.17 -40.20 1.40
C SER A 28 -8.42 -39.05 2.05
N ARG A 29 -8.35 -37.92 1.34
CA ARG A 29 -7.77 -36.68 1.85
C ARG A 29 -8.84 -35.89 2.59
N ASP A 30 -8.44 -35.17 3.64
CA ASP A 30 -9.34 -34.26 4.34
C ASP A 30 -10.00 -33.26 3.39
N GLY A 31 -11.28 -32.99 3.62
CA GLY A 31 -12.08 -32.13 2.73
C GLY A 31 -11.76 -30.64 2.82
N SER A 32 -11.14 -30.18 3.91
CA SER A 32 -10.78 -28.76 4.13
C SER A 32 -9.74 -28.63 5.24
N PHE A 33 -8.81 -27.68 5.08
CA PHE A 33 -7.76 -27.41 6.05
C PHE A 33 -8.29 -26.71 7.31
N PHE A 34 -9.13 -25.68 7.15
CA PHE A 34 -9.67 -24.96 8.31
C PHE A 34 -10.93 -25.61 8.87
N GLY A 35 -11.73 -26.28 8.03
CA GLY A 35 -12.97 -26.97 8.46
C GLY A 35 -13.95 -26.07 9.22
N GLY A 36 -13.89 -24.75 9.02
CA GLY A 36 -14.66 -23.76 9.79
C GLY A 36 -14.24 -23.58 11.25
N LYS A 37 -13.14 -24.20 11.69
CA LYS A 37 -12.60 -24.11 13.05
C LYS A 37 -11.46 -23.08 13.09
N PRO A 38 -11.61 -21.97 13.83
CA PRO A 38 -10.56 -20.98 13.94
C PRO A 38 -9.39 -21.53 14.77
N VAL A 39 -8.16 -21.19 14.34
CA VAL A 39 -6.90 -21.62 14.99
C VAL A 39 -6.62 -20.81 16.26
N LEU A 40 -7.04 -19.55 16.25
CA LEU A 40 -6.83 -18.56 17.31
C LEU A 40 -8.17 -18.21 17.98
N ALA A 41 -8.10 -17.76 19.23
CA ALA A 41 -9.27 -17.26 19.93
C ALA A 41 -9.73 -15.91 19.33
N GLN A 42 -11.04 -15.65 19.37
CA GLN A 42 -11.63 -14.38 18.91
C GLN A 42 -10.99 -13.15 19.57
N ALA A 43 -10.59 -13.28 20.85
CA ALA A 43 -9.90 -12.22 21.60
C ALA A 43 -8.61 -11.74 20.90
N VAL A 44 -7.86 -12.66 20.27
CA VAL A 44 -6.64 -12.30 19.51
C VAL A 44 -7.01 -11.49 18.27
N GLY A 45 -8.10 -11.86 17.58
CA GLY A 45 -8.59 -11.11 16.42
C GLY A 45 -8.99 -9.68 16.77
N TYR A 46 -9.79 -9.49 17.82
CA TYR A 46 -10.17 -8.15 18.28
C TYR A 46 -8.97 -7.37 18.82
N ALA A 47 -8.03 -8.01 19.53
CA ALA A 47 -6.83 -7.37 20.01
C ALA A 47 -5.93 -6.89 18.87
N VAL A 48 -5.77 -7.68 17.79
CA VAL A 48 -5.00 -7.25 16.62
C VAL A 48 -5.70 -6.09 15.92
N VAL A 49 -7.00 -6.22 15.63
CA VAL A 49 -7.74 -5.22 14.85
C VAL A 49 -7.87 -3.88 15.58
N LEU A 50 -8.22 -3.91 16.87
CA LEU A 50 -8.43 -2.69 17.66
C LEU A 50 -7.14 -2.18 18.32
N GLY A 51 -6.33 -3.10 18.85
CA GLY A 51 -5.13 -2.77 19.61
C GLY A 51 -4.05 -2.12 18.76
N PHE A 52 -3.79 -2.61 17.54
CA PHE A 52 -2.82 -1.95 16.66
C PHE A 52 -3.32 -0.59 16.16
N GLY A 53 -4.62 -0.43 15.87
CA GLY A 53 -5.19 0.87 15.51
C GLY A 53 -4.97 1.92 16.60
N ALA A 54 -5.25 1.56 17.86
CA ALA A 54 -5.00 2.43 19.01
C ALA A 54 -3.50 2.69 19.22
N PHE A 55 -2.66 1.66 19.11
CA PHE A 55 -1.20 1.79 19.21
C PHE A 55 -0.67 2.82 18.19
N PHE A 56 -1.02 2.68 16.92
CA PHE A 56 -0.54 3.61 15.89
C PHE A 56 -1.11 5.02 16.06
N ALA A 57 -2.35 5.17 16.50
CA ALA A 57 -2.90 6.49 16.81
C ALA A 57 -2.09 7.20 17.89
N LEU A 58 -1.78 6.52 19.00
CA LEU A 58 -0.99 7.08 20.09
C LEU A 58 0.46 7.33 19.66
N PHE A 59 1.08 6.33 19.03
CA PHE A 59 2.48 6.34 18.66
C PHE A 59 2.80 7.39 17.59
N THR A 60 1.99 7.48 16.54
CA THR A 60 2.19 8.49 15.48
C THR A 60 1.90 9.89 15.98
N SER A 61 0.87 10.07 16.81
CA SER A 61 0.59 11.36 17.47
C SER A 61 1.74 11.79 18.37
N PHE A 62 2.36 10.84 19.09
CA PHE A 62 3.54 11.09 19.91
C PHE A 62 4.76 11.51 19.08
N LEU A 63 5.04 10.81 17.98
CA LEU A 63 6.16 11.18 17.08
C LEU A 63 5.95 12.55 16.43
N VAL A 64 4.72 12.85 16.01
CA VAL A 64 4.35 14.17 15.50
C VAL A 64 4.53 15.26 16.56
N TRP A 65 4.13 14.98 17.80
CA TRP A 65 4.32 15.90 18.92
C TRP A 65 5.80 16.17 19.20
N LEU A 66 6.65 15.13 19.19
CA LEU A 66 8.10 15.28 19.33
C LEU A 66 8.70 16.15 18.22
N GLU A 67 8.30 15.92 16.97
CA GLU A 67 8.77 16.71 15.85
C GLU A 67 8.36 18.19 15.99
N LYS A 68 7.11 18.46 16.35
CA LYS A 68 6.64 19.83 16.60
C LYS A 68 7.46 20.50 17.71
N ARG A 69 7.71 19.77 18.80
CA ARG A 69 8.37 20.30 20.01
C ARG A 69 9.85 20.60 19.80
N TYR A 70 10.58 19.73 19.09
CA TYR A 70 12.04 19.78 18.98
C TYR A 70 12.54 20.17 17.58
N VAL A 71 11.78 19.86 16.52
CA VAL A 71 12.14 20.16 15.11
C VAL A 71 11.36 21.36 14.56
N GLY A 72 10.25 21.78 15.19
CA GLY A 72 9.60 23.08 14.91
C GLY A 72 8.76 23.12 13.64
N SER A 73 8.29 21.97 13.19
CA SER A 73 7.38 21.86 12.06
C SER A 73 6.07 22.63 12.31
N GLN A 74 5.69 23.52 11.38
CA GLN A 74 4.39 24.18 11.42
C GLN A 74 3.31 23.26 10.81
N HIS A 75 2.25 22.99 11.58
CA HIS A 75 1.13 22.14 11.17
C HIS A 75 0.08 22.95 10.40
N THR A 76 0.34 23.22 9.13
CA THR A 76 -0.59 23.90 8.21
C THR A 76 -1.41 22.88 7.40
N SER A 77 -2.43 23.35 6.67
CA SER A 77 -3.24 22.47 5.80
C SER A 77 -2.41 21.91 4.63
N GLU A 78 -1.47 22.71 4.13
CA GLU A 78 -0.47 22.27 3.15
C GLU A 78 0.45 21.20 3.72
N TRP A 79 0.92 21.36 4.97
CA TRP A 79 1.73 20.34 5.63
C TRP A 79 0.96 19.03 5.81
N PHE A 80 -0.32 19.11 6.18
CA PHE A 80 -1.19 17.94 6.34
C PHE A 80 -1.37 17.14 5.05
N ASN A 81 -1.45 17.80 3.89
CA ASN A 81 -1.71 17.16 2.60
C ASN A 81 -0.46 16.89 1.74
N THR A 82 0.68 17.52 2.03
CA THR A 82 1.91 17.37 1.19
C THR A 82 3.13 16.90 1.98
N ALA A 83 3.00 16.68 3.29
CA ALA A 83 4.11 16.37 4.21
C ALA A 83 5.28 17.37 4.12
N GLY A 84 4.99 18.62 3.71
CA GLY A 84 6.00 19.66 3.51
C GLY A 84 7.01 19.38 2.39
N ARG A 85 6.71 18.45 1.47
CA ARG A 85 7.57 18.09 0.33
C ARG A 85 9.02 17.74 0.71
N SER A 86 9.22 17.16 1.89
CA SER A 86 10.55 17.06 2.56
C SER A 86 11.10 15.63 2.68
N VAL A 87 10.42 14.65 2.09
CA VAL A 87 10.72 13.22 2.33
C VAL A 87 11.93 12.76 1.52
N LYS A 88 12.88 12.08 2.17
CA LYS A 88 14.11 11.52 1.58
C LYS A 88 13.89 10.17 0.90
N THR A 89 14.89 9.69 0.14
CA THR A 89 14.81 8.55 -0.78
C THR A 89 14.41 7.25 -0.09
N GLY A 90 15.04 6.90 1.03
CA GLY A 90 14.76 5.68 1.79
C GLY A 90 13.34 5.67 2.32
N LEU A 91 12.90 6.76 2.95
CA LEU A 91 11.54 6.85 3.49
C LEU A 91 10.49 6.82 2.36
N ILE A 92 10.74 7.47 1.21
CA ILE A 92 9.88 7.35 0.02
C ILE A 92 9.82 5.90 -0.46
N ALA A 93 10.97 5.22 -0.60
CA ALA A 93 11.00 3.83 -1.04
C ALA A 93 10.20 2.92 -0.10
N SER A 94 10.34 3.11 1.22
CA SER A 94 9.53 2.38 2.21
C SER A 94 8.04 2.69 2.09
N VAL A 95 7.66 3.95 1.92
CA VAL A 95 6.25 4.34 1.75
C VAL A 95 5.65 3.70 0.50
N ILE A 96 6.38 3.72 -0.63
CA ILE A 96 5.96 3.09 -1.88
C ILE A 96 5.78 1.57 -1.70
N VAL A 97 6.75 0.90 -1.07
CA VAL A 97 6.65 -0.54 -0.79
C VAL A 97 5.45 -0.82 0.11
N SER A 98 5.24 -0.02 1.15
CA SER A 98 4.12 -0.16 2.07
C SER A 98 2.77 0.01 1.38
N GLN A 99 2.63 1.06 0.57
CA GLN A 99 1.40 1.38 -0.15
C GLN A 99 1.03 0.33 -1.17
N TRP A 100 2.03 -0.30 -1.81
CA TRP A 100 1.81 -1.34 -2.80
C TRP A 100 1.76 -2.75 -2.17
N THR A 101 2.10 -2.90 -0.89
CA THR A 101 1.95 -4.17 -0.17
C THR A 101 0.54 -4.28 0.40
N TRP A 102 -0.38 -4.73 -0.44
CA TRP A 102 -1.77 -4.96 -0.08
C TRP A 102 -2.00 -6.33 0.55
N ALA A 103 -3.22 -6.55 1.04
CA ALA A 103 -3.71 -7.90 1.32
C ALA A 103 -3.54 -8.82 0.10
N ALA A 104 -3.88 -8.36 -1.10
CA ALA A 104 -3.68 -9.14 -2.33
C ALA A 104 -2.21 -9.52 -2.57
N THR A 105 -1.26 -8.64 -2.26
CA THR A 105 0.17 -8.88 -2.45
C THR A 105 0.66 -10.09 -1.68
N ILE A 106 0.09 -10.38 -0.51
CA ILE A 106 0.44 -11.53 0.32
C ILE A 106 -0.44 -12.73 -0.05
N LEU A 107 -1.75 -12.51 -0.12
CA LEU A 107 -2.74 -13.58 -0.21
C LEU A 107 -2.91 -14.09 -1.66
N GLN A 108 -3.06 -13.19 -2.62
CA GLN A 108 -3.32 -13.54 -4.01
C GLN A 108 -2.06 -14.04 -4.72
N SER A 109 -0.88 -13.50 -4.41
CA SER A 109 0.40 -14.00 -4.92
C SER A 109 0.63 -15.47 -4.52
N SER A 110 0.34 -15.81 -3.27
CA SER A 110 0.43 -17.19 -2.75
C SER A 110 -0.67 -18.09 -3.34
N ASN A 111 -1.87 -17.55 -3.58
CA ASN A 111 -2.95 -18.27 -4.25
C ASN A 111 -2.57 -18.66 -5.68
N VAL A 112 -1.98 -17.74 -6.47
CA VAL A 112 -1.53 -18.10 -7.83
C VAL A 112 -0.33 -19.03 -7.84
N ALA A 113 0.49 -19.04 -6.78
CA ALA A 113 1.51 -20.05 -6.58
C ALA A 113 0.94 -21.44 -6.33
N TRP A 114 -0.12 -21.52 -5.53
CA TRP A 114 -0.87 -22.76 -5.31
C TRP A 114 -1.56 -23.25 -6.60
N GLN A 115 -2.05 -22.34 -7.44
CA GLN A 115 -2.68 -22.70 -8.72
C GLN A 115 -1.68 -23.11 -9.81
N TYR A 116 -0.60 -22.36 -9.99
CA TYR A 116 0.28 -22.47 -11.18
C TYR A 116 1.70 -22.92 -10.86
N GLY A 117 2.04 -23.11 -9.59
CA GLY A 117 3.40 -23.40 -9.15
C GLY A 117 4.31 -22.20 -9.31
N VAL A 118 5.57 -22.44 -9.69
CA VAL A 118 6.64 -21.43 -9.76
C VAL A 118 6.31 -20.26 -10.69
N SER A 119 5.51 -20.49 -11.73
CA SER A 119 5.06 -19.44 -12.65
C SER A 119 4.19 -18.37 -11.97
N GLY A 120 3.41 -18.74 -10.94
CA GLY A 120 2.49 -17.85 -10.23
C GLY A 120 3.17 -16.70 -9.50
N PRO A 121 4.06 -16.96 -8.51
CA PRO A 121 4.80 -15.93 -7.78
C PRO A 121 5.51 -14.95 -8.72
N PHE A 122 6.11 -15.48 -9.78
CA PHE A 122 6.86 -14.69 -10.73
C PHE A 122 5.97 -13.73 -11.51
N TRP A 123 4.90 -14.22 -12.15
CA TRP A 123 4.00 -13.37 -12.93
C TRP A 123 3.22 -12.38 -12.07
N TYR A 124 2.97 -12.72 -10.80
CA TYR A 124 2.43 -11.76 -9.84
C TYR A 124 3.44 -10.64 -9.59
N ALA A 125 4.64 -10.97 -9.13
CA ALA A 125 5.65 -10.00 -8.73
C ALA A 125 6.14 -9.15 -9.92
N SER A 126 6.53 -9.79 -11.01
CA SER A 126 6.97 -9.10 -12.23
C SER A 126 5.86 -8.23 -12.80
N GLY A 127 4.65 -8.78 -12.91
CA GLY A 127 3.53 -8.11 -13.56
C GLY A 127 3.05 -6.87 -12.82
N ALA A 128 3.24 -6.80 -11.50
CA ALA A 128 2.83 -5.66 -10.67
C ALA A 128 4.00 -4.70 -10.31
N THR A 129 5.26 -5.05 -10.63
CA THR A 129 6.41 -4.16 -10.38
C THR A 129 6.53 -3.06 -11.44
N ILE A 130 6.15 -3.35 -12.69
CA ILE A 130 6.33 -2.47 -13.85
C ILE A 130 5.67 -1.12 -13.65
N GLN A 131 4.48 -1.12 -13.06
CA GLN A 131 3.63 0.05 -12.89
C GLN A 131 4.31 1.06 -11.98
N VAL A 132 4.89 0.60 -10.87
CA VAL A 132 5.65 1.44 -9.94
C VAL A 132 6.90 2.01 -10.61
N LEU A 133 7.65 1.17 -11.35
CA LEU A 133 8.86 1.62 -12.06
C LEU A 133 8.55 2.68 -13.11
N LEU A 134 7.49 2.50 -13.89
CA LEU A 134 7.07 3.45 -14.93
C LEU A 134 6.39 4.69 -14.34
N PHE A 135 5.66 4.56 -13.23
CA PHE A 135 5.08 5.71 -12.53
C PHE A 135 6.15 6.66 -11.99
N GLY A 136 7.37 6.17 -11.72
CA GLY A 136 8.53 7.03 -11.41
C GLY A 136 8.79 8.11 -12.48
N VAL A 137 8.43 7.87 -13.75
CA VAL A 137 8.49 8.88 -14.81
C VAL A 137 7.44 9.98 -14.58
N MET A 138 6.21 9.60 -14.25
CA MET A 138 5.11 10.52 -13.94
C MET A 138 5.43 11.35 -12.70
N ALA A 139 6.05 10.72 -11.69
CA ALA A 139 6.46 11.37 -10.45
C ALA A 139 7.52 12.47 -10.64
N ILE A 140 8.36 12.37 -11.66
CA ILE A 140 9.28 13.46 -12.04
C ILE A 140 8.60 14.50 -12.92
N GLU A 141 7.75 14.07 -13.86
CA GLU A 141 7.05 15.01 -14.75
C GLU A 141 6.08 15.94 -14.02
N ILE A 142 5.43 15.48 -12.94
CA ILE A 142 4.58 16.34 -12.11
C ILE A 142 5.38 17.46 -11.47
N LYS A 143 6.60 17.21 -10.97
CA LYS A 143 7.47 18.24 -10.40
C LYS A 143 7.87 19.31 -11.40
N ARG A 144 7.97 18.92 -12.67
CA ARG A 144 8.41 19.77 -13.78
C ARG A 144 7.26 20.61 -14.38
N LYS A 145 6.04 20.07 -14.37
CA LYS A 145 4.87 20.62 -15.08
C LYS A 145 3.75 21.12 -14.18
N ALA A 146 3.64 20.60 -12.96
CA ALA A 146 2.61 20.96 -11.99
C ALA A 146 3.16 20.86 -10.55
N PRO A 147 4.20 21.64 -10.18
CA PRO A 147 4.86 21.53 -8.88
C PRO A 147 3.95 21.83 -7.68
N ASN A 148 2.90 22.63 -7.91
CA ASN A 148 1.98 23.10 -6.87
C ASN A 148 0.68 22.29 -6.77
N ALA A 149 0.49 21.26 -7.60
CA ALA A 149 -0.70 20.42 -7.56
C ALA A 149 -0.75 19.59 -6.26
N HIS A 150 -1.96 19.29 -5.79
CA HIS A 150 -2.25 18.39 -4.68
C HIS A 150 -2.83 17.06 -5.16
N THR A 151 -3.55 17.06 -6.28
CA THR A 151 -4.12 15.85 -6.88
C THR A 151 -3.85 15.78 -8.39
N VAL A 152 -4.01 14.57 -8.96
CA VAL A 152 -3.95 14.40 -10.42
C VAL A 152 -5.12 15.09 -11.14
N CYS A 153 -6.28 15.16 -10.49
CA CYS A 153 -7.49 15.74 -11.06
C CYS A 153 -7.36 17.27 -11.22
N GLU A 154 -6.63 17.97 -10.35
CA GLU A 154 -6.34 19.40 -10.56
C GLU A 154 -5.55 19.63 -11.86
N ILE A 155 -4.61 18.74 -12.18
CA ILE A 155 -3.83 18.79 -13.43
C ILE A 155 -4.73 18.53 -14.64
N VAL A 156 -5.64 17.54 -14.52
CA VAL A 156 -6.65 17.28 -15.55
C VAL A 156 -7.51 18.52 -15.80
N ARG A 157 -7.99 19.18 -14.75
CA ARG A 157 -8.81 20.38 -14.87
C ARG A 157 -8.03 21.53 -15.51
N ALA A 158 -6.79 21.76 -15.08
CA ALA A 158 -5.94 22.81 -15.61
C ALA A 158 -5.65 22.63 -17.11
N ARG A 159 -5.52 21.38 -17.57
CA ARG A 159 -5.17 21.05 -18.96
C ARG A 159 -6.37 20.85 -19.89
N TRP A 160 -7.39 20.12 -19.44
CA TRP A 160 -8.51 19.64 -20.26
C TRP A 160 -9.88 20.16 -19.81
N GLY A 161 -9.93 21.01 -18.78
CA GLY A 161 -11.16 21.68 -18.33
C GLY A 161 -12.09 20.81 -17.48
N GLY A 162 -13.25 21.39 -17.14
CA GLY A 162 -14.19 20.81 -16.16
C GLY A 162 -14.84 19.49 -16.60
N ALA A 163 -15.11 19.29 -17.90
CA ALA A 163 -15.73 18.06 -18.40
C ALA A 163 -14.79 16.86 -18.24
N ALA A 164 -13.52 17.00 -18.62
CA ALA A 164 -12.51 15.97 -18.41
C ALA A 164 -12.28 15.75 -16.91
N HIS A 165 -12.22 16.83 -16.12
CA HIS A 165 -12.08 16.77 -14.68
C HIS A 165 -13.14 15.86 -14.02
N ALA A 166 -14.42 16.04 -14.36
CA ALA A 166 -15.50 15.21 -13.83
C ALA A 166 -15.33 13.72 -14.17
N VAL A 167 -14.96 13.40 -15.42
CA VAL A 167 -14.74 12.01 -15.86
C VAL A 167 -13.58 11.38 -15.09
N PHE A 168 -12.41 12.03 -15.06
CA PHE A 168 -11.26 11.46 -14.36
C PHE A 168 -11.45 11.41 -12.84
N LEU A 169 -12.17 12.37 -12.26
CA LEU A 169 -12.53 12.34 -10.84
C LEU A 169 -13.37 11.10 -10.49
N VAL A 170 -14.34 10.73 -11.33
CA VAL A 170 -15.11 9.49 -11.17
C VAL A 170 -14.18 8.27 -11.21
N PHE A 171 -13.29 8.19 -12.20
CA PHE A 171 -12.36 7.06 -12.33
C PHE A 171 -11.37 6.97 -11.15
N CYS A 172 -10.84 8.09 -10.66
CA CYS A 172 -9.96 8.12 -9.49
C CYS A 172 -10.71 7.63 -8.24
N LEU A 173 -11.91 8.18 -7.97
CA LEU A 173 -12.74 7.74 -6.84
C LEU A 173 -13.15 6.27 -6.95
N THR A 174 -13.52 5.80 -8.14
CA THR A 174 -13.82 4.37 -8.38
C THR A 174 -12.59 3.51 -8.11
N THR A 175 -11.40 3.95 -8.51
CA THR A 175 -10.14 3.24 -8.22
C THR A 175 -9.91 3.12 -6.72
N ASN A 176 -10.02 4.23 -5.98
CA ASN A 176 -9.84 4.23 -4.52
C ASN A 176 -10.88 3.34 -3.81
N VAL A 177 -12.14 3.32 -4.30
CA VAL A 177 -13.19 2.41 -3.80
C VAL A 177 -12.83 0.95 -4.05
N ILE A 178 -12.39 0.59 -5.26
CA ILE A 178 -12.03 -0.80 -5.60
C ILE A 178 -10.85 -1.27 -4.77
N VAL A 179 -9.78 -0.47 -4.68
CA VAL A 179 -8.58 -0.81 -3.89
C VAL A 179 -8.97 -0.98 -2.42
N THR A 180 -9.71 -0.05 -1.84
CA THR A 180 -10.15 -0.15 -0.45
C THR A 180 -11.04 -1.38 -0.22
N ALA A 181 -11.95 -1.69 -1.15
CA ALA A 181 -12.80 -2.89 -1.06
C ALA A 181 -11.95 -4.18 -1.02
N MET A 182 -10.91 -4.27 -1.85
CA MET A 182 -10.01 -5.42 -1.89
C MET A 182 -9.24 -5.60 -0.57
N LEU A 183 -8.77 -4.50 0.02
CA LEU A 183 -8.11 -4.52 1.32
C LEU A 183 -9.04 -5.09 2.41
N LEU A 184 -10.31 -4.68 2.42
CA LEU A 184 -11.30 -5.13 3.39
C LEU A 184 -11.76 -6.57 3.16
N LEU A 185 -11.96 -7.00 1.91
CA LEU A 185 -12.29 -8.38 1.58
C LEU A 185 -11.18 -9.33 2.03
N GLY A 186 -9.91 -9.02 1.71
CA GLY A 186 -8.78 -9.84 2.14
C GLY A 186 -8.58 -9.84 3.66
N GLY A 187 -8.61 -8.65 4.28
CA GLY A 187 -8.41 -8.50 5.73
C GLY A 187 -9.49 -9.19 6.57
N SER A 188 -10.77 -8.98 6.23
CA SER A 188 -11.89 -9.56 6.97
C SER A 188 -11.98 -11.08 6.80
N ALA A 189 -11.70 -11.61 5.62
CA ALA A 189 -11.74 -13.05 5.36
C ALA A 189 -10.68 -13.81 6.16
N VAL A 190 -9.43 -13.32 6.19
CA VAL A 190 -8.35 -13.97 6.96
C VAL A 190 -8.58 -13.82 8.46
N ALA A 191 -9.03 -12.65 8.92
CA ALA A 191 -9.34 -12.46 10.34
C ALA A 191 -10.45 -13.42 10.79
N ASN A 192 -11.52 -13.57 10.00
CA ASN A 192 -12.56 -14.56 10.27
C ASN A 192 -12.02 -15.99 10.28
N ALA A 193 -11.24 -16.39 9.27
CA ALA A 193 -10.72 -17.76 9.17
C ALA A 193 -9.76 -18.12 10.30
N LEU A 194 -8.88 -17.19 10.71
CA LEU A 194 -7.87 -17.46 11.72
C LEU A 194 -8.39 -17.35 13.15
N THR A 195 -9.27 -16.39 13.45
CA THR A 195 -9.69 -16.09 14.84
C THR A 195 -11.17 -16.32 15.09
N GLY A 196 -11.97 -16.54 14.05
CA GLY A 196 -13.41 -16.74 14.18
C GLY A 196 -14.19 -15.46 14.45
N ILE A 197 -13.59 -14.27 14.30
CA ILE A 197 -14.33 -13.01 14.45
C ILE A 197 -15.34 -12.86 13.32
N ASN A 198 -16.48 -12.23 13.59
CA ASN A 198 -17.49 -12.04 12.57
C ASN A 198 -16.93 -11.19 11.40
N VAL A 199 -17.07 -11.69 10.16
CA VAL A 199 -16.52 -11.04 8.95
C VAL A 199 -17.09 -9.63 8.72
N TYR A 200 -18.36 -9.40 9.07
CA TYR A 200 -19.01 -8.10 8.96
C TYR A 200 -18.51 -7.13 10.03
N ALA A 201 -18.32 -7.61 11.26
CA ALA A 201 -17.67 -6.80 12.29
C ALA A 201 -16.24 -6.42 11.88
N ALA A 202 -15.46 -7.39 11.39
CA ALA A 202 -14.10 -7.13 10.89
C ALA A 202 -14.09 -6.08 9.77
N SER A 203 -15.08 -6.10 8.88
CA SER A 203 -15.23 -5.13 7.78
C SER A 203 -15.38 -3.69 8.25
N PHE A 204 -15.96 -3.43 9.43
CA PHE A 204 -16.06 -2.09 10.03
C PHE A 204 -14.89 -1.75 10.97
N LEU A 205 -14.40 -2.72 11.73
CA LEU A 205 -13.37 -2.47 12.73
C LEU A 205 -11.98 -2.24 12.12
N ILE A 206 -11.68 -2.89 10.99
CA ILE A 206 -10.41 -2.68 10.27
C ILE A 206 -10.27 -1.22 9.79
N PRO A 207 -11.23 -0.63 9.04
CA PRO A 207 -11.17 0.79 8.68
C PRO A 207 -11.12 1.72 9.88
N LEU A 208 -11.83 1.39 10.97
CA LEU A 208 -11.94 2.26 12.14
C LEU A 208 -10.57 2.60 12.74
N GLY A 209 -9.71 1.59 12.91
CA GLY A 209 -8.34 1.82 13.41
C GLY A 209 -7.55 2.77 12.51
N VAL A 210 -7.70 2.63 11.19
CA VAL A 210 -7.03 3.47 10.19
C VAL A 210 -7.54 4.90 10.23
N VAL A 211 -8.87 5.08 10.30
CA VAL A 211 -9.53 6.39 10.39
C VAL A 211 -9.00 7.17 11.60
N VAL A 212 -8.94 6.54 12.78
CA VAL A 212 -8.54 7.23 14.02
C VAL A 212 -7.14 7.83 13.92
N TYR A 213 -6.13 7.06 13.51
CA TYR A 213 -4.77 7.59 13.44
C TYR A 213 -4.58 8.55 12.25
N THR A 214 -5.28 8.33 11.13
CA THR A 214 -5.21 9.22 9.97
C THR A 214 -5.76 10.61 10.30
N LEU A 215 -6.87 10.66 11.07
CA LEU A 215 -7.48 11.91 11.53
C LEU A 215 -6.56 12.71 12.48
N ALA A 216 -5.81 12.01 13.33
CA ALA A 216 -4.92 12.61 14.31
C ALA A 216 -3.63 13.16 13.68
N GLY A 217 -3.02 12.42 12.75
CA GLY A 217 -1.64 12.68 12.33
C GLY A 217 -1.42 13.33 10.94
N GLY A 218 -2.34 13.18 9.99
CA GLY A 218 -2.15 13.66 8.60
C GLY A 218 -1.10 12.90 7.79
N LEU A 219 -0.80 13.36 6.56
CA LEU A 219 -0.01 12.59 5.57
C LEU A 219 1.39 12.20 6.08
N LYS A 220 2.10 13.07 6.82
CA LYS A 220 3.43 12.76 7.34
C LYS A 220 3.42 11.68 8.43
N ALA A 221 2.43 11.73 9.33
CA ALA A 221 2.24 10.69 10.33
C ALA A 221 1.90 9.35 9.67
N THR A 222 1.08 9.39 8.61
CA THR A 222 0.77 8.23 7.78
C THR A 222 2.02 7.64 7.13
N PHE A 223 2.97 8.47 6.68
CA PHE A 223 4.23 7.99 6.11
C PHE A 223 5.10 7.28 7.14
N LEU A 224 5.15 7.81 8.36
CA LEU A 224 5.90 7.23 9.46
C LEU A 224 5.27 5.92 9.96
N ALA A 225 3.94 5.87 10.05
CA ALA A 225 3.19 4.63 10.28
C ALA A 225 3.50 3.59 9.20
N SER A 226 3.47 4.02 7.92
CA SER A 226 3.76 3.16 6.77
C SER A 226 5.18 2.56 6.82
N TYR A 227 6.17 3.32 7.28
CA TYR A 227 7.51 2.79 7.52
C TYR A 227 7.48 1.63 8.53
N ILE A 228 6.79 1.79 9.67
CA ILE A 228 6.71 0.73 10.69
C ILE A 228 5.92 -0.48 10.17
N HIS A 229 4.82 -0.25 9.46
CA HIS A 229 4.08 -1.33 8.81
C HIS A 229 5.00 -2.14 7.88
N SER A 230 5.81 -1.43 7.08
CA SER A 230 6.82 -2.06 6.20
C SER A 230 7.85 -2.86 6.99
N VAL A 231 8.38 -2.33 8.09
CA VAL A 231 9.36 -3.05 8.94
C VAL A 231 8.77 -4.37 9.42
N VAL A 232 7.55 -4.36 9.97
CA VAL A 232 6.90 -5.58 10.47
C VAL A 232 6.66 -6.58 9.33
N VAL A 233 6.17 -6.12 8.18
CA VAL A 233 5.97 -6.95 6.98
C VAL A 233 7.26 -7.64 6.54
N HIS A 234 8.37 -6.90 6.49
CA HIS A 234 9.66 -7.43 6.02
C HIS A 234 10.30 -8.38 7.03
N VAL A 235 10.14 -8.14 8.34
CA VAL A 235 10.57 -9.08 9.38
C VAL A 235 9.82 -10.40 9.24
N VAL A 236 8.50 -10.37 9.11
CA VAL A 236 7.68 -11.58 8.95
C VAL A 236 8.01 -12.31 7.63
N LEU A 237 8.27 -11.57 6.55
CA LEU A 237 8.75 -12.13 5.29
C LEU A 237 10.04 -12.93 5.47
N VAL A 238 11.05 -12.34 6.11
CA VAL A 238 12.34 -13.02 6.32
C VAL A 238 12.14 -14.28 7.16
N VAL A 239 11.35 -14.20 8.24
CA VAL A 239 11.03 -15.36 9.08
C VAL A 239 10.46 -16.52 8.25
N PHE A 240 9.42 -16.28 7.43
CA PHE A 240 8.80 -17.37 6.66
C PHE A 240 9.67 -17.90 5.52
N VAL A 241 10.43 -17.04 4.85
CA VAL A 241 11.30 -17.45 3.76
C VAL A 241 12.42 -18.35 4.27
N PHE A 242 13.08 -17.99 5.38
CA PHE A 242 14.07 -18.86 6.03
C PHE A 242 13.43 -20.11 6.63
N LEU A 243 12.25 -19.99 7.26
CA LEU A 243 11.57 -21.15 7.82
C LEU A 243 11.33 -22.24 6.77
N VAL A 244 10.81 -21.89 5.59
CA VAL A 244 10.50 -22.86 4.53
C VAL A 244 11.77 -23.50 3.94
N TYR A 245 12.83 -22.72 3.76
CA TYR A 245 14.00 -23.16 2.99
C TYR A 245 15.24 -23.51 3.81
N THR A 246 15.27 -23.26 5.12
CA THR A 246 16.46 -23.53 5.95
C THR A 246 16.18 -24.24 7.28
N SER A 247 15.01 -24.01 7.89
CA SER A 247 14.85 -24.34 9.33
C SER A 247 13.70 -25.29 9.66
N SER A 248 12.65 -25.36 8.84
CA SER A 248 11.49 -26.21 9.13
C SER A 248 11.86 -27.70 9.10
N SER A 249 11.36 -28.48 10.06
CA SER A 249 11.50 -29.94 10.05
C SER A 249 10.72 -30.62 8.93
N ARG A 250 9.68 -29.96 8.37
CA ARG A 250 8.81 -30.52 7.33
C ARG A 250 9.27 -30.18 5.91
N LEU A 251 9.86 -28.99 5.71
CA LEU A 251 10.36 -28.53 4.41
C LEU A 251 11.88 -28.30 4.48
N GLY A 252 12.35 -27.28 5.21
CA GLY A 252 13.73 -27.13 5.70
C GLY A 252 14.84 -26.98 4.66
N SER A 253 14.59 -27.24 3.38
CA SER A 253 15.55 -27.10 2.29
C SER A 253 14.85 -26.95 0.94
N PRO A 254 15.46 -26.24 -0.03
CA PRO A 254 14.91 -26.17 -1.39
C PRO A 254 14.76 -27.54 -2.06
N ARG A 255 15.65 -28.48 -1.73
CA ARG A 255 15.63 -29.85 -2.28
C ARG A 255 14.39 -30.62 -1.82
N VAL A 256 14.06 -30.59 -0.54
CA VAL A 256 12.85 -31.25 0.00
C VAL A 256 11.60 -30.64 -0.62
N VAL A 257 11.51 -29.31 -0.72
CA VAL A 257 10.38 -28.64 -1.38
C VAL A 257 10.26 -29.08 -2.85
N HIS A 258 11.36 -29.15 -3.60
CA HIS A 258 11.38 -29.64 -4.97
C HIS A 258 10.88 -31.10 -5.09
N ASP A 259 11.37 -31.97 -4.20
CA ASP A 259 11.04 -33.40 -4.22
C ASP A 259 9.55 -33.61 -3.88
N HIS A 260 9.03 -32.86 -2.90
CA HIS A 260 7.62 -32.88 -2.54
C HIS A 260 6.72 -32.34 -3.67
N LEU A 261 7.08 -31.21 -4.29
CA LEU A 261 6.33 -30.68 -5.44
C LEU A 261 6.33 -31.65 -6.63
N THR A 262 7.42 -32.37 -6.84
CA THR A 262 7.50 -33.42 -7.86
C THR A 262 6.60 -34.60 -7.50
N ALA A 263 6.60 -35.04 -6.24
CA ALA A 263 5.76 -36.12 -5.75
C ALA A 263 4.26 -35.79 -5.93
N VAL A 264 3.84 -34.60 -5.48
CA VAL A 264 2.45 -34.12 -5.63
C VAL A 264 2.03 -34.06 -7.10
N ALA A 265 2.89 -33.55 -7.99
CA ALA A 265 2.60 -33.51 -9.42
C ALA A 265 2.58 -34.90 -10.08
N SER A 266 3.30 -35.88 -9.53
CA SER A 266 3.41 -37.24 -10.11
C SER A 266 2.32 -38.20 -9.66
N ALA A 267 1.68 -37.94 -8.52
CA ALA A 267 0.63 -38.80 -7.99
C ALA A 267 -0.64 -38.66 -8.83
N ALA A 268 -0.99 -39.72 -9.58
CA ALA A 268 -2.32 -39.86 -10.16
C ALA A 268 -3.30 -40.12 -9.01
N ARG A 269 -3.95 -39.06 -8.54
CA ARG A 269 -4.95 -39.13 -7.47
C ARG A 269 -6.34 -39.20 -8.08
N ASP A 270 -7.18 -40.07 -7.53
CA ASP A 270 -8.60 -40.11 -7.89
C ASP A 270 -9.30 -38.88 -7.28
N CYS A 271 -9.46 -37.85 -8.11
CA CYS A 271 -10.22 -36.65 -7.81
C CYS A 271 -11.55 -36.64 -8.60
N SER A 272 -12.11 -37.84 -8.89
CA SER A 272 -13.14 -38.05 -9.91
C SER A 272 -14.58 -38.29 -9.40
N ALA A 273 -14.90 -38.00 -8.13
CA ALA A 273 -16.30 -38.01 -7.71
C ALA A 273 -17.12 -36.99 -8.54
N PRO A 274 -18.24 -37.38 -9.17
CA PRO A 274 -18.74 -36.71 -10.36
C PRO A 274 -19.77 -35.62 -10.02
N LEU A 275 -19.64 -34.48 -10.69
CA LEU A 275 -20.51 -33.27 -10.65
C LEU A 275 -20.33 -32.40 -9.38
N SER A 276 -19.36 -31.46 -9.46
CA SER A 276 -18.85 -30.55 -8.41
C SER A 276 -18.22 -31.29 -7.22
N HIS A 277 -16.91 -31.42 -7.11
CA HIS A 277 -16.03 -30.32 -6.74
C HIS A 277 -14.57 -30.57 -7.16
N SER A 278 -14.14 -29.77 -8.12
CA SER A 278 -12.76 -29.49 -8.53
C SER A 278 -12.05 -28.59 -7.51
N ASP A 279 -12.22 -28.84 -6.21
CA ASP A 279 -11.96 -27.81 -5.21
C ASP A 279 -10.58 -27.89 -4.59
N GLN A 280 -9.77 -28.93 -4.78
CA GLN A 280 -8.41 -28.94 -4.22
C GLN A 280 -7.36 -29.13 -5.30
N ALA A 281 -6.18 -28.53 -5.13
CA ALA A 281 -5.02 -28.83 -5.95
C ALA A 281 -4.68 -30.32 -5.78
N CYS A 282 -4.80 -31.08 -6.86
CA CYS A 282 -4.74 -32.53 -6.88
C CYS A 282 -4.04 -33.00 -8.16
N GLY A 283 -2.80 -33.48 -8.03
CA GLY A 283 -2.06 -34.08 -9.13
C GLY A 283 -1.49 -33.08 -10.15
N PRO A 284 -1.25 -33.52 -11.40
CA PRO A 284 -0.68 -32.68 -12.46
C PRO A 284 -1.53 -31.44 -12.78
N VAL A 285 -0.89 -30.29 -12.95
CA VAL A 285 -1.58 -29.02 -13.27
C VAL A 285 -1.86 -28.91 -14.77
N HIS A 286 -3.14 -28.78 -15.13
CA HIS A 286 -3.53 -28.55 -16.52
C HIS A 286 -2.95 -27.22 -17.05
N GLY A 287 -2.31 -27.26 -18.22
CA GLY A 287 -1.68 -26.10 -18.85
C GLY A 287 -0.23 -25.82 -18.42
N ASN A 288 0.30 -26.57 -17.45
CA ASN A 288 1.72 -26.55 -17.11
C ASN A 288 2.50 -27.58 -17.94
N PHE A 289 3.77 -27.29 -18.24
CA PHE A 289 4.67 -28.22 -18.93
C PHE A 289 4.79 -29.55 -18.18
N LYS A 290 4.32 -30.63 -18.81
CA LYS A 290 4.20 -31.98 -18.24
C LYS A 290 3.46 -32.00 -16.88
N GLY A 291 2.53 -31.06 -16.66
CA GLY A 291 1.74 -30.94 -15.43
C GLY A 291 2.55 -30.57 -14.17
N SER A 292 3.80 -30.13 -14.32
CA SER A 292 4.71 -29.84 -13.21
C SER A 292 4.40 -28.49 -12.54
N TYR A 293 4.49 -28.40 -11.21
CA TYR A 293 4.53 -27.11 -10.50
C TYR A 293 5.88 -26.37 -10.66
N LEU A 294 6.91 -27.10 -11.08
CA LEU A 294 8.30 -26.64 -11.20
C LEU A 294 8.60 -26.20 -12.63
N THR A 295 7.85 -25.24 -13.15
CA THR A 295 8.04 -24.73 -14.52
C THR A 295 7.53 -23.30 -14.67
N MET A 296 8.17 -22.53 -15.53
CA MET A 296 7.68 -21.23 -16.01
C MET A 296 6.76 -21.36 -17.23
N LEU A 297 6.73 -22.54 -17.87
CA LEU A 297 5.84 -22.85 -18.98
C LEU A 297 4.46 -23.22 -18.44
N SER A 298 3.69 -22.21 -18.03
CA SER A 298 2.31 -22.32 -17.55
C SER A 298 1.41 -21.39 -18.35
N SER A 299 0.41 -21.95 -19.06
CA SER A 299 -0.56 -21.13 -19.78
C SER A 299 -1.42 -20.29 -18.82
N GLY A 300 -1.85 -20.88 -17.70
CA GLY A 300 -2.60 -20.19 -16.66
C GLY A 300 -1.78 -19.09 -15.99
N GLY A 301 -0.52 -19.37 -15.65
CA GLY A 301 0.40 -18.39 -15.09
C GLY A 301 0.66 -17.20 -16.02
N LEU A 302 0.88 -17.45 -17.31
CA LEU A 302 1.09 -16.39 -18.31
C LEU A 302 -0.16 -15.54 -18.53
N VAL A 303 -1.34 -16.17 -18.67
CA VAL A 303 -2.61 -15.44 -18.83
C VAL A 303 -2.88 -14.57 -17.61
N PHE A 304 -2.69 -15.11 -16.40
CA PHE A 304 -2.75 -14.33 -15.17
C PHE A 304 -1.74 -13.17 -15.20
N GLY A 305 -0.50 -13.42 -15.62
CA GLY A 305 0.52 -12.39 -15.75
C GLY A 305 0.11 -11.23 -16.65
N ILE A 306 -0.51 -11.51 -17.80
CA ILE A 306 -1.00 -10.45 -18.71
C ILE A 306 -2.13 -9.65 -18.06
N ILE A 307 -3.11 -10.33 -17.44
CA ILE A 307 -4.20 -9.67 -16.70
C ILE A 307 -3.61 -8.80 -15.59
N ASN A 308 -2.66 -9.33 -14.84
CA ASN A 308 -2.00 -8.66 -13.73
C ASN A 308 -1.24 -7.40 -14.18
N ILE A 309 -0.53 -7.47 -15.31
CA ILE A 309 0.17 -6.32 -15.90
C ILE A 309 -0.84 -5.23 -16.25
N VAL A 310 -1.85 -5.59 -17.05
CA VAL A 310 -2.83 -4.62 -17.56
C VAL A 310 -3.66 -4.03 -16.44
N GLY A 311 -4.14 -4.86 -15.51
CA GLY A 311 -5.04 -4.43 -14.44
C GLY A 311 -4.38 -3.52 -13.43
N ASN A 312 -3.15 -3.83 -13.00
CA ASN A 312 -2.44 -3.02 -12.02
C ASN A 312 -2.05 -1.63 -12.54
N PHE A 313 -1.97 -1.42 -13.86
CA PHE A 313 -1.73 -0.07 -14.38
C PHE A 313 -2.85 0.87 -13.95
N GLY A 314 -4.11 0.39 -13.95
CA GLY A 314 -5.26 1.15 -13.45
C GLY A 314 -5.05 1.61 -12.02
N THR A 315 -4.69 0.67 -11.14
CA THR A 315 -4.57 0.96 -9.72
C THR A 315 -3.35 1.77 -9.31
N VAL A 316 -2.37 1.99 -10.19
CA VAL A 316 -1.24 2.89 -9.91
C VAL A 316 -1.42 4.25 -10.58
N PHE A 317 -1.81 4.25 -11.86
CA PHE A 317 -1.87 5.50 -12.64
C PHE A 317 -3.14 6.30 -12.36
N VAL A 318 -4.25 5.64 -12.02
CA VAL A 318 -5.54 6.29 -11.78
C VAL A 318 -5.76 6.58 -10.30
N ASP A 319 -5.01 5.91 -9.43
CA ASP A 319 -5.12 6.06 -7.98
C ASP A 319 -4.39 7.30 -7.46
N ASN A 320 -5.15 8.24 -6.87
CA ASN A 320 -4.62 9.47 -6.31
C ASN A 320 -3.62 9.26 -5.14
N GLY A 321 -3.63 8.11 -4.47
CA GLY A 321 -2.68 7.78 -3.40
C GLY A 321 -1.22 7.78 -3.88
N TYR A 322 -0.95 7.25 -5.07
CA TYR A 322 0.38 7.27 -5.69
C TYR A 322 0.79 8.67 -6.12
N TRP A 323 -0.16 9.46 -6.65
CA TRP A 323 0.06 10.84 -7.04
C TRP A 323 0.43 11.72 -5.85
N MET A 324 -0.28 11.62 -4.72
CA MET A 324 0.06 12.35 -3.51
C MET A 324 1.45 11.99 -2.99
N SER A 325 1.84 10.72 -3.08
CA SER A 325 3.17 10.26 -2.65
C SER A 325 4.27 10.84 -3.54
N ALA A 326 4.03 10.92 -4.85
CA ALA A 326 4.91 11.62 -5.78
C ALA A 326 4.99 13.13 -5.47
N ILE A 327 3.85 13.76 -5.15
CA ILE A 327 3.77 15.19 -4.81
C ILE A 327 4.50 15.49 -3.50
N ALA A 328 4.47 14.58 -2.52
CA ALA A 328 5.15 14.74 -1.23
C ALA A 328 6.68 14.48 -1.30
N ALA A 329 7.17 13.79 -2.32
CA ALA A 329 8.59 13.47 -2.47
C ALA A 329 9.45 14.68 -2.87
N ARG A 330 10.69 14.79 -2.37
CA ARG A 330 11.69 15.74 -2.88
C ARG A 330 12.15 15.35 -4.30
N PRO A 331 12.30 16.29 -5.25
CA PRO A 331 12.71 15.96 -6.63
C PRO A 331 14.00 15.13 -6.75
N SER A 332 15.02 15.44 -5.95
CA SER A 332 16.29 14.69 -5.91
C SER A 332 16.12 13.24 -5.46
N SER A 333 15.08 12.97 -4.67
CA SER A 333 14.80 11.67 -4.07
C SER A 333 13.76 10.86 -4.85
N THR A 334 12.86 11.51 -5.59
CA THR A 334 11.74 10.86 -6.29
C THR A 334 12.20 9.75 -7.22
N HIS A 335 13.09 10.04 -8.17
CA HIS A 335 13.50 9.05 -9.18
C HIS A 335 14.21 7.83 -8.58
N LYS A 336 15.07 8.02 -7.57
CA LYS A 336 15.75 6.91 -6.88
C LYS A 336 14.78 6.13 -5.99
N GLY A 337 13.90 6.84 -5.27
CA GLY A 337 12.93 6.24 -4.36
C GLY A 337 11.93 5.34 -5.08
N TYR A 338 11.40 5.77 -6.23
CA TYR A 338 10.49 4.93 -7.04
C TYR A 338 11.17 3.70 -7.64
N LEU A 339 12.40 3.85 -8.14
CA LEU A 339 13.14 2.71 -8.68
C LEU A 339 13.47 1.68 -7.58
N LEU A 340 14.01 2.17 -6.45
CA LEU A 340 14.35 1.33 -5.31
C LEU A 340 13.11 0.67 -4.71
N GLY A 341 12.05 1.45 -4.49
CA GLY A 341 10.78 0.97 -3.97
C GLY A 341 10.17 -0.11 -4.86
N GLY A 342 10.16 0.06 -6.19
CA GLY A 342 9.69 -0.97 -7.11
C GLY A 342 10.51 -2.26 -7.06
N LEU A 343 11.85 -2.16 -7.02
CA LEU A 343 12.74 -3.33 -6.98
C LEU A 343 12.67 -4.08 -5.65
N VAL A 344 12.53 -3.38 -4.52
CA VAL A 344 12.33 -4.03 -3.22
C VAL A 344 10.92 -4.61 -3.12
N TRP A 345 9.92 -3.89 -3.62
CA TRP A 345 8.56 -4.40 -3.60
C TRP A 345 8.44 -5.73 -4.33
N PHE A 346 9.10 -5.92 -5.48
CA PHE A 346 9.14 -7.21 -6.19
C PHE A 346 9.48 -8.38 -5.24
N ALA A 347 10.42 -8.16 -4.31
CA ALA A 347 10.87 -9.17 -3.37
C ALA A 347 9.76 -9.67 -2.44
N VAL A 348 8.78 -8.82 -2.12
CA VAL A 348 7.71 -9.11 -1.16
C VAL A 348 6.81 -10.25 -1.65
N PRO A 349 6.01 -10.07 -2.72
CA PRO A 349 5.16 -11.14 -3.23
C PRO A 349 5.99 -12.28 -3.80
N PHE A 350 7.14 -12.03 -4.43
CA PHE A 350 7.97 -13.08 -5.01
C PHE A 350 8.44 -14.07 -3.95
N SER A 351 9.03 -13.58 -2.86
CA SER A 351 9.64 -14.44 -1.84
C SER A 351 8.58 -15.12 -0.97
N LEU A 352 7.53 -14.38 -0.59
CA LEU A 352 6.43 -14.94 0.21
C LEU A 352 5.61 -15.97 -0.55
N ALA A 353 5.26 -15.73 -1.81
CA ALA A 353 4.48 -16.70 -2.57
C ALA A 353 5.33 -17.92 -2.95
N THR A 354 6.63 -17.70 -3.22
CA THR A 354 7.59 -18.79 -3.40
C THR A 354 7.74 -19.63 -2.14
N SER A 355 7.71 -19.03 -0.94
CA SER A 355 7.79 -19.78 0.33
C SER A 355 6.43 -20.37 0.77
N LEU A 356 5.45 -19.53 1.10
CA LEU A 356 4.18 -19.95 1.68
C LEU A 356 3.21 -20.52 0.64
N GLY A 357 3.20 -19.99 -0.59
CA GLY A 357 2.36 -20.51 -1.66
C GLY A 357 2.79 -21.89 -2.15
N LEU A 358 4.08 -22.05 -2.50
CA LEU A 358 4.62 -23.37 -2.85
C LEU A 358 4.71 -24.30 -1.63
N GLY A 359 4.93 -23.75 -0.43
CA GLY A 359 4.91 -24.51 0.82
C GLY A 359 3.58 -25.21 1.06
N ALA A 360 2.45 -24.57 0.73
CA ALA A 360 1.13 -25.20 0.79
C ALA A 360 1.05 -26.49 -0.05
N LEU A 361 1.58 -26.41 -1.28
CA LEU A 361 1.64 -27.55 -2.20
C LEU A 361 2.64 -28.61 -1.73
N ALA A 362 3.82 -28.20 -1.26
CA ALA A 362 4.88 -29.10 -0.80
C ALA A 362 4.54 -29.80 0.52
N LEU A 363 3.64 -29.25 1.33
CA LEU A 363 3.07 -29.91 2.51
C LEU A 363 1.79 -30.70 2.18
N ASP A 364 1.31 -30.59 0.95
CA ASP A 364 0.08 -31.20 0.48
C ASP A 364 -1.15 -30.86 1.33
N LEU A 365 -1.28 -29.58 1.71
CA LEU A 365 -2.37 -29.11 2.57
C LEU A 365 -3.74 -29.23 1.88
N PRO A 366 -4.78 -29.78 2.55
CA PRO A 366 -6.15 -29.96 2.03
C PRO A 366 -6.92 -28.63 1.87
N ILE A 367 -6.38 -27.70 1.07
CA ILE A 367 -6.96 -26.38 0.85
C ILE A 367 -7.97 -26.46 -0.29
N THR A 368 -9.21 -26.05 -0.02
CA THR A 368 -10.29 -25.95 -1.00
C THR A 368 -10.17 -24.69 -1.86
N ALA A 369 -10.85 -24.67 -3.01
CA ALA A 369 -10.84 -23.57 -3.96
C ALA A 369 -11.58 -22.37 -3.36
N ALA A 370 -12.58 -22.63 -2.52
CA ALA A 370 -13.24 -21.62 -1.71
C ALA A 370 -12.29 -21.00 -0.67
N GLU A 371 -11.49 -21.80 0.05
CA GLU A 371 -10.47 -21.29 0.97
C GLU A 371 -9.37 -20.52 0.22
N ALA A 372 -8.91 -21.04 -0.91
CA ALA A 372 -7.90 -20.41 -1.75
C ALA A 372 -8.41 -19.08 -2.34
N ALA A 373 -9.65 -19.02 -2.82
CA ALA A 373 -10.30 -17.79 -3.33
C ALA A 373 -10.49 -16.71 -2.24
N LYS A 374 -10.64 -17.12 -0.97
CA LYS A 374 -10.62 -16.23 0.19
C LYS A 374 -9.20 -15.78 0.60
N GLY A 375 -8.17 -16.27 -0.08
CA GLY A 375 -6.77 -15.93 0.20
C GLY A 375 -6.16 -16.71 1.36
N LEU A 376 -6.71 -17.88 1.71
CA LEU A 376 -6.29 -18.63 2.90
C LEU A 376 -5.07 -19.56 2.70
N VAL A 377 -4.46 -19.57 1.50
CA VAL A 377 -3.26 -20.36 1.20
C VAL A 377 -2.07 -20.03 2.12
N PRO A 378 -1.62 -18.76 2.24
CA PRO A 378 -0.54 -18.43 3.17
C PRO A 378 -0.91 -18.67 4.64
N PRO A 379 -2.14 -18.34 5.12
CA PRO A 379 -2.59 -18.71 6.47
C PRO A 379 -2.50 -20.21 6.78
N ALA A 380 -2.89 -21.07 5.83
CA ALA A 380 -2.81 -22.51 6.00
C ALA A 380 -1.36 -22.95 6.17
N THR A 381 -0.46 -22.47 5.32
CA THR A 381 0.96 -22.83 5.36
C THR A 381 1.66 -22.33 6.61
N ALA A 382 1.41 -21.08 7.01
CA ALA A 382 1.95 -20.54 8.26
C ALA A 382 1.50 -21.35 9.48
N THR A 383 0.23 -21.76 9.50
CA THR A 383 -0.34 -22.60 10.56
C THR A 383 0.26 -24.01 10.55
N ALA A 384 0.42 -24.62 9.37
CA ALA A 384 1.01 -25.95 9.25
C ALA A 384 2.50 -26.01 9.65
N LEU A 385 3.22 -24.90 9.51
CA LEU A 385 4.65 -24.83 9.83
C LEU A 385 4.95 -24.42 11.28
N MET A 386 4.16 -23.52 11.88
CA MET A 386 4.44 -22.94 13.21
C MET A 386 3.25 -23.01 14.19
N GLY A 387 2.15 -23.66 13.82
CA GLY A 387 0.91 -23.68 14.59
C GLY A 387 0.37 -22.27 14.84
N LYS A 388 -0.10 -22.04 16.07
CA LYS A 388 -0.71 -20.75 16.50
C LYS A 388 0.21 -19.55 16.28
N SER A 389 1.52 -19.70 16.49
CA SER A 389 2.47 -18.60 16.35
C SER A 389 2.58 -18.11 14.90
N GLY A 390 2.55 -19.03 13.92
CA GLY A 390 2.53 -18.69 12.50
C GLY A 390 1.24 -17.96 12.10
N SER A 391 0.10 -18.41 12.63
CA SER A 391 -1.18 -17.73 12.41
C SER A 391 -1.17 -16.29 12.96
N VAL A 392 -0.58 -16.05 14.13
CA VAL A 392 -0.46 -14.70 14.72
C VAL A 392 0.47 -13.82 13.90
N LEU A 393 1.64 -14.33 13.48
CA LEU A 393 2.58 -13.57 12.65
C LEU A 393 1.94 -13.16 11.33
N LEU A 394 1.24 -14.07 10.65
CA LEU A 394 0.61 -13.77 9.38
C LEU A 394 -0.60 -12.84 9.53
N LEU A 395 -1.42 -13.02 10.58
CA LEU A 395 -2.52 -12.11 10.88
C LEU A 395 -2.01 -10.69 11.13
N THR A 396 -0.91 -10.55 11.89
CA THR A 396 -0.27 -9.27 12.18
C THR A 396 0.26 -8.65 10.89
N MET A 397 1.00 -9.41 10.08
CA MET A 397 1.54 -8.96 8.79
C MET A 397 0.44 -8.47 7.85
N LEU A 398 -0.65 -9.23 7.73
CA LEU A 398 -1.79 -8.84 6.91
C LEU A 398 -2.45 -7.57 7.42
N PHE A 399 -2.61 -7.44 8.74
CA PHE A 399 -3.17 -6.23 9.33
C PHE A 399 -2.29 -5.00 9.06
N MET A 400 -0.95 -5.13 9.13
CA MET A 400 -0.02 -4.05 8.74
C MET A 400 -0.17 -3.65 7.27
N ALA A 401 -0.29 -4.64 6.36
CA ALA A 401 -0.51 -4.39 4.93
C ALA A 401 -1.84 -3.64 4.67
N VAL A 402 -2.93 -4.11 5.28
CA VAL A 402 -4.28 -3.52 5.11
C VAL A 402 -4.36 -2.12 5.69
N THR A 403 -3.83 -1.92 6.90
CA THR A 403 -3.87 -0.61 7.56
C THR A 403 -3.00 0.41 6.85
N SER A 404 -1.81 0.01 6.35
CA SER A 404 -0.94 0.90 5.60
C SER A 404 -1.60 1.38 4.32
N ALA A 405 -2.01 0.47 3.45
CA ALA A 405 -2.64 0.83 2.18
C ALA A 405 -3.95 1.60 2.42
N GLY A 406 -4.77 1.14 3.39
CA GLY A 406 -6.04 1.80 3.73
C GLY A 406 -5.86 3.27 4.14
N SER A 407 -4.80 3.62 4.87
CA SER A 407 -4.56 5.03 5.22
C SER A 407 -4.21 5.90 4.02
N ALA A 408 -3.48 5.35 3.04
CA ALA A 408 -3.19 6.07 1.80
C ALA A 408 -4.48 6.34 1.01
N GLU A 409 -5.37 5.34 0.92
CA GLU A 409 -6.69 5.48 0.25
C GLU A 409 -7.58 6.52 0.94
N LEU A 410 -7.66 6.50 2.28
CA LEU A 410 -8.46 7.47 3.04
C LEU A 410 -7.99 8.91 2.77
N VAL A 411 -6.67 9.13 2.78
CA VAL A 411 -6.11 10.46 2.48
C VAL A 411 -6.33 10.81 1.01
N ALA A 412 -6.20 9.85 0.09
CA ALA A 412 -6.38 10.07 -1.34
C ALA A 412 -7.80 10.56 -1.68
N VAL A 413 -8.82 9.89 -1.15
CA VAL A 413 -10.23 10.28 -1.32
C VAL A 413 -10.53 11.60 -0.63
N SER A 414 -9.98 11.80 0.58
CA SER A 414 -10.10 13.07 1.29
C SER A 414 -9.54 14.23 0.46
N SER A 415 -8.37 14.08 -0.16
CA SER A 415 -7.75 15.13 -0.97
C SER A 415 -8.54 15.40 -2.25
N LEU A 416 -9.04 14.37 -2.94
CA LEU A 416 -9.94 14.55 -4.09
C LEU A 416 -11.21 15.32 -3.68
N CYS A 417 -11.87 14.92 -2.61
CA CYS A 417 -13.08 15.62 -2.17
C CYS A 417 -12.83 17.05 -1.68
N THR A 418 -11.67 17.32 -1.07
CA THR A 418 -11.36 18.66 -0.54
C THR A 418 -10.85 19.62 -1.60
N TYR A 419 -9.91 19.22 -2.44
CA TYR A 419 -9.30 20.10 -3.45
C TYR A 419 -10.10 20.10 -4.75
N ASP A 420 -10.51 18.92 -5.26
CA ASP A 420 -11.21 18.82 -6.54
C ASP A 420 -12.72 19.06 -6.47
N ILE A 421 -13.36 18.80 -5.34
CA ILE A 421 -14.82 19.05 -5.19
C ILE A 421 -15.06 20.32 -4.37
N TYR A 422 -14.66 20.31 -3.10
CA TYR A 422 -15.02 21.38 -2.17
C TYR A 422 -14.38 22.71 -2.54
N ARG A 423 -13.05 22.78 -2.63
CA ARG A 423 -12.35 24.02 -3.00
C ARG A 423 -12.69 24.44 -4.43
N THR A 424 -12.73 23.51 -5.37
CA THR A 424 -12.90 23.86 -6.78
C THR A 424 -14.32 24.32 -7.15
N TYR A 425 -15.37 23.71 -6.59
CA TYR A 425 -16.76 23.96 -7.03
C TYR A 425 -17.68 24.50 -5.93
N ILE A 426 -17.38 24.29 -4.65
CA ILE A 426 -18.27 24.67 -3.54
C ILE A 426 -17.80 25.97 -2.88
N ASN A 427 -16.51 26.06 -2.54
CA ASN A 427 -15.92 27.22 -1.87
C ASN A 427 -14.48 27.47 -2.35
N PRO A 428 -14.29 28.25 -3.44
CA PRO A 428 -12.98 28.62 -3.99
C PRO A 428 -12.02 29.29 -3.00
N ASP A 429 -12.58 30.08 -2.08
CA ASP A 429 -11.82 30.85 -1.09
C ASP A 429 -11.69 30.11 0.26
N ALA A 430 -11.80 28.78 0.24
CA ALA A 430 -11.72 27.95 1.45
C ALA A 430 -10.37 28.14 2.17
N THR A 431 -10.45 28.49 3.46
CA THR A 431 -9.29 28.59 4.35
C THR A 431 -8.72 27.22 4.71
N GLY A 432 -7.44 27.15 5.09
CA GLY A 432 -6.80 25.89 5.52
C GLY A 432 -7.55 25.18 6.67
N LYS A 433 -8.14 25.93 7.62
CA LYS A 433 -8.96 25.36 8.70
C LYS A 433 -10.25 24.70 8.18
N GLN A 434 -10.89 25.28 7.16
CA GLN A 434 -12.08 24.70 6.53
C GLN A 434 -11.71 23.44 5.75
N ILE A 435 -10.61 23.47 5.00
CA ILE A 435 -10.10 22.31 4.25
C ILE A 435 -9.83 21.14 5.20
N LEU A 436 -9.15 21.38 6.33
CA LEU A 436 -8.90 20.33 7.33
C LEU A 436 -10.19 19.77 7.94
N ARG A 437 -11.21 20.61 8.18
CA ARG A 437 -12.50 20.15 8.72
C ARG A 437 -13.22 19.25 7.71
N VAL A 438 -13.28 19.65 6.44
CA VAL A 438 -13.91 18.85 5.37
C VAL A 438 -13.12 17.57 5.14
N SER A 439 -11.79 17.62 5.11
CA SER A 439 -10.92 16.45 4.99
C SER A 439 -11.26 15.40 6.04
N ARG A 440 -11.29 15.80 7.32
CA ARG A 440 -11.61 14.88 8.43
C ARG A 440 -13.02 14.29 8.33
N ALA A 441 -14.00 15.09 7.90
CA ALA A 441 -15.36 14.61 7.68
C ALA A 441 -15.42 13.58 6.55
N VAL A 442 -14.70 13.80 5.44
CA VAL A 442 -14.64 12.87 4.31
C VAL A 442 -13.94 11.56 4.70
N VAL A 443 -12.83 11.62 5.44
CA VAL A 443 -12.14 10.41 5.93
C VAL A 443 -13.08 9.52 6.74
N LEU A 444 -13.84 10.11 7.67
CA LEU A 444 -14.81 9.38 8.48
C LEU A 444 -15.95 8.80 7.64
N ALA A 445 -16.54 9.63 6.76
CA ALA A 445 -17.65 9.21 5.89
C ALA A 445 -17.24 8.08 4.94
N PHE A 446 -16.07 8.20 4.30
CA PHE A 446 -15.55 7.19 3.39
C PHE A 446 -15.20 5.89 4.12
N GLY A 447 -14.57 5.95 5.30
CA GLY A 447 -14.31 4.77 6.13
C GLY A 447 -15.58 4.00 6.48
N CYS A 448 -16.65 4.69 6.88
CA CYS A 448 -17.95 4.08 7.16
C CYS A 448 -18.60 3.48 5.90
N LEU A 449 -18.58 4.22 4.78
CA LEU A 449 -19.12 3.76 3.50
C LEU A 449 -18.42 2.48 3.03
N MET A 450 -17.10 2.42 3.16
CA MET A 450 -16.32 1.25 2.75
C MET A 450 -16.57 0.04 3.65
N GLY A 451 -16.85 0.24 4.94
CA GLY A 451 -17.34 -0.83 5.82
C GLY A 451 -18.67 -1.41 5.34
N VAL A 452 -19.63 -0.56 4.96
CA VAL A 452 -20.91 -0.99 4.37
C VAL A 452 -20.70 -1.73 3.05
N LEU A 453 -19.89 -1.18 2.14
CA LEU A 453 -19.60 -1.80 0.85
C LEU A 453 -18.93 -3.17 1.02
N ALA A 454 -17.98 -3.30 1.94
CA ALA A 454 -17.34 -4.57 2.24
C ALA A 454 -18.33 -5.62 2.77
N VAL A 455 -19.31 -5.23 3.59
CA VAL A 455 -20.40 -6.12 4.02
C VAL A 455 -21.23 -6.58 2.82
N ILE A 456 -21.62 -5.66 1.93
CA ILE A 456 -22.39 -5.99 0.72
C ILE A 456 -21.61 -6.96 -0.17
N LEU A 457 -20.33 -6.70 -0.42
CA LEU A 457 -19.49 -7.55 -1.27
C LEU A 457 -19.30 -8.95 -0.67
N ASN A 458 -19.13 -9.05 0.66
CA ASN A 458 -19.10 -10.34 1.35
C ASN A 458 -20.43 -11.10 1.25
N LEU A 459 -21.57 -10.42 1.38
CA LEU A 459 -22.91 -11.02 1.24
C LEU A 459 -23.18 -11.53 -0.17
N VAL A 460 -22.72 -10.80 -1.19
CA VAL A 460 -22.83 -11.19 -2.61
C VAL A 460 -21.87 -12.33 -2.96
N GLY A 461 -20.85 -12.58 -2.13
CA GLY A 461 -19.86 -13.65 -2.35
C GLY A 461 -18.72 -13.24 -3.29
N VAL A 462 -18.45 -11.94 -3.42
CA VAL A 462 -17.32 -11.45 -4.23
C VAL A 462 -16.01 -11.78 -3.52
N SER A 463 -15.15 -12.55 -4.17
CA SER A 463 -13.85 -12.92 -3.63
C SER A 463 -12.78 -11.86 -3.89
N LEU A 464 -11.72 -11.87 -3.08
CA LEU A 464 -10.54 -11.03 -3.28
C LEU A 464 -9.96 -11.23 -4.69
N GLY A 465 -9.83 -12.49 -5.13
CA GLY A 465 -9.30 -12.84 -6.44
C GLY A 465 -10.17 -12.33 -7.60
N TRP A 466 -11.50 -12.42 -7.47
CA TRP A 466 -12.42 -11.90 -8.48
C TRP A 466 -12.27 -10.38 -8.63
N MET A 467 -12.30 -9.65 -7.51
CA MET A 467 -12.18 -8.19 -7.52
C MET A 467 -10.82 -7.75 -8.08
N TYR A 468 -9.75 -8.48 -7.73
CA TYR A 468 -8.40 -8.25 -8.22
C TYR A 468 -8.28 -8.36 -9.75
N LEU A 469 -8.96 -9.33 -10.37
CA LEU A 469 -8.92 -9.49 -11.82
C LEU A 469 -9.89 -8.53 -12.54
N ALA A 470 -11.02 -8.19 -11.90
CA ALA A 470 -12.04 -7.30 -12.47
C ALA A 470 -11.59 -5.84 -12.56
N MET A 471 -10.71 -5.38 -11.66
CA MET A 471 -10.37 -3.96 -11.53
C MET A 471 -9.96 -3.32 -12.85
N GLY A 472 -9.07 -3.95 -13.64
CA GLY A 472 -8.61 -3.34 -14.88
C GLY A 472 -9.65 -3.31 -16.01
N VAL A 473 -10.71 -4.12 -15.94
CA VAL A 473 -11.85 -3.95 -16.85
C VAL A 473 -12.53 -2.60 -16.59
N ILE A 474 -12.70 -2.25 -15.32
CA ILE A 474 -13.46 -1.09 -14.86
C ILE A 474 -12.64 0.20 -15.01
N ILE A 475 -11.38 0.20 -14.54
CA ILE A 475 -10.56 1.42 -14.44
C ILE A 475 -9.41 1.50 -15.46
N GLY A 476 -9.11 0.40 -16.18
CA GLY A 476 -7.95 0.32 -17.07
C GLY A 476 -7.97 1.32 -18.24
N SER A 477 -9.15 1.72 -18.72
CA SER A 477 -9.29 2.66 -19.84
C SER A 477 -8.76 4.07 -19.55
N ALA A 478 -8.68 4.48 -18.28
CA ALA A 478 -8.18 5.80 -17.87
C ALA A 478 -6.64 5.88 -17.83
N VAL A 479 -5.93 4.74 -17.84
CA VAL A 479 -4.47 4.67 -17.67
C VAL A 479 -3.73 5.47 -18.73
N ILE A 480 -3.94 5.12 -20.01
CA ILE A 480 -3.20 5.74 -21.11
C ILE A 480 -3.57 7.22 -21.22
N PRO A 481 -4.85 7.62 -21.09
CA PRO A 481 -5.20 9.03 -20.96
C PRO A 481 -4.45 9.77 -19.85
N ILE A 482 -4.40 9.25 -18.62
CA ILE A 482 -3.65 9.89 -17.54
C ILE A 482 -2.14 9.91 -17.83
N ALA A 483 -1.56 8.87 -18.44
CA ALA A 483 -0.15 8.89 -18.81
C ALA A 483 0.15 10.02 -19.81
N LEU A 484 -0.71 10.18 -20.83
CA LEU A 484 -0.57 11.21 -21.86
C LEU A 484 -0.88 12.63 -21.32
N LEU A 485 -1.59 12.74 -20.19
CA LEU A 485 -1.83 14.00 -19.47
C LEU A 485 -0.54 14.74 -19.15
N LEU A 486 0.57 14.05 -18.86
CA LEU A 486 1.87 14.70 -18.65
C LEU A 486 2.85 14.39 -19.77
N LEU A 487 2.77 13.24 -20.45
CA LEU A 487 3.83 12.83 -21.36
C LEU A 487 3.74 13.40 -22.77
N TRP A 488 2.55 13.78 -23.24
CA TRP A 488 2.34 14.17 -24.63
C TRP A 488 1.67 15.53 -24.77
N SER A 489 2.40 16.50 -25.32
CA SER A 489 1.93 17.87 -25.46
C SER A 489 0.77 18.05 -26.43
N LYS A 490 0.53 17.13 -27.37
CA LYS A 490 -0.57 17.20 -28.35
C LYS A 490 -1.87 16.52 -27.88
N ALA A 491 -1.83 15.82 -26.75
CA ALA A 491 -2.99 15.07 -26.25
C ALA A 491 -4.17 16.00 -25.93
N ASN A 492 -5.33 15.69 -26.49
CA ASN A 492 -6.50 16.57 -26.43
C ASN A 492 -7.57 16.09 -25.44
N ALA A 493 -8.38 17.03 -24.95
CA ALA A 493 -9.44 16.75 -23.96
C ALA A 493 -10.51 15.78 -24.49
N ILE A 494 -10.94 15.95 -25.74
CA ILE A 494 -12.00 15.13 -26.35
C ILE A 494 -11.56 13.67 -26.44
N GLY A 495 -10.34 13.41 -26.92
CA GLY A 495 -9.79 12.07 -26.98
C GLY A 495 -9.60 11.44 -25.61
N ALA A 496 -9.18 12.23 -24.61
CA ALA A 496 -9.03 11.74 -23.24
C ALA A 496 -10.37 11.27 -22.65
N ILE A 497 -11.44 12.05 -22.83
CA ILE A 497 -12.80 11.71 -22.38
C ILE A 497 -13.34 10.49 -23.14
N LEU A 498 -13.32 10.56 -24.48
CA LEU A 498 -13.86 9.49 -25.32
C LEU A 498 -13.10 8.18 -25.09
N GLY A 499 -11.77 8.21 -25.04
CA GLY A 499 -10.95 7.03 -24.78
C GLY A 499 -11.29 6.40 -23.44
N THR A 500 -11.36 7.20 -22.38
CA THR A 500 -11.66 6.69 -21.04
C THR A 500 -13.05 6.05 -20.97
N VAL A 501 -14.09 6.72 -21.48
CA VAL A 501 -15.48 6.24 -21.39
C VAL A 501 -15.75 5.07 -22.34
N THR A 502 -15.36 5.20 -23.61
CA THR A 502 -15.61 4.14 -24.61
C THR A 502 -14.77 2.90 -24.33
N GLY A 503 -13.53 3.05 -23.88
CA GLY A 503 -12.68 1.93 -23.48
C GLY A 503 -13.32 1.11 -22.35
N CYS A 504 -13.81 1.78 -21.30
CA CYS A 504 -14.50 1.11 -20.19
C CYS A 504 -15.79 0.40 -20.66
N ALA A 505 -16.65 1.09 -21.41
CA ALA A 505 -17.91 0.53 -21.91
C ALA A 505 -17.69 -0.70 -22.79
N LEU A 506 -16.72 -0.65 -23.71
CA LEU A 506 -16.37 -1.78 -24.57
C LEU A 506 -15.67 -2.89 -23.79
N GLY A 507 -14.81 -2.56 -22.83
CA GLY A 507 -14.16 -3.53 -21.95
C GLY A 507 -15.17 -4.35 -21.14
N VAL A 508 -16.15 -3.68 -20.50
CA VAL A 508 -17.24 -4.34 -19.77
C VAL A 508 -18.10 -5.17 -20.71
N THR A 509 -18.44 -4.64 -21.89
CA THR A 509 -19.24 -5.38 -22.89
C THR A 509 -18.54 -6.68 -23.30
N VAL A 510 -17.26 -6.61 -23.69
CA VAL A 510 -16.48 -7.79 -24.09
C VAL A 510 -16.30 -8.76 -22.94
N TRP A 511 -16.05 -8.28 -21.72
CA TRP A 511 -15.94 -9.12 -20.53
C TRP A 511 -17.19 -9.98 -20.32
N LEU A 512 -18.38 -9.36 -20.35
CA LEU A 512 -19.64 -10.05 -20.14
C LEU A 512 -20.03 -10.94 -21.34
N THR A 513 -19.76 -10.50 -22.57
CA THR A 513 -20.01 -11.29 -23.77
C THR A 513 -19.14 -12.55 -23.80
N VAL A 514 -17.84 -12.46 -23.50
CA VAL A 514 -16.95 -13.63 -23.45
C VAL A 514 -17.40 -14.60 -22.35
N ALA A 515 -17.81 -14.10 -21.19
CA ALA A 515 -18.37 -14.95 -20.13
C ALA A 515 -19.62 -15.71 -20.63
N LYS A 516 -20.55 -15.02 -21.31
CA LYS A 516 -21.77 -15.63 -21.86
C LYS A 516 -21.48 -16.64 -22.98
N VAL A 517 -20.58 -16.31 -23.91
CA VAL A 517 -20.28 -17.14 -25.08
C VAL A 517 -19.50 -18.40 -24.69
N GLN A 518 -18.52 -18.29 -23.80
CA GLN A 518 -17.65 -19.40 -23.45
C GLN A 518 -18.24 -20.33 -22.39
N TYR A 519 -19.04 -19.79 -21.46
CA TYR A 519 -19.58 -20.56 -20.32
C TYR A 519 -21.11 -20.64 -20.30
N GLY A 520 -21.82 -20.05 -21.28
CA GLY A 520 -23.28 -20.12 -21.40
C GLY A 520 -24.08 -19.27 -20.40
N ARG A 521 -23.42 -18.69 -19.37
CA ARG A 521 -24.06 -17.94 -18.27
C ARG A 521 -23.21 -16.74 -17.84
N VAL A 522 -23.84 -15.75 -17.20
CA VAL A 522 -23.18 -14.57 -16.63
C VAL A 522 -23.44 -14.56 -15.12
N ASP A 523 -22.46 -14.99 -14.35
CA ASP A 523 -22.46 -15.00 -12.89
C ASP A 523 -21.04 -14.74 -12.35
N LEU A 524 -20.86 -14.72 -11.03
CA LEU A 524 -19.54 -14.45 -10.41
C LEU A 524 -18.48 -15.50 -10.80
N ASP A 525 -18.89 -16.75 -11.00
CA ASP A 525 -17.98 -17.82 -11.42
C ASP A 525 -17.52 -17.60 -12.86
N SER A 526 -18.46 -17.42 -13.80
CA SER A 526 -18.14 -17.27 -15.23
C SER A 526 -17.38 -15.97 -15.51
N THR A 527 -17.77 -14.86 -14.89
CA THR A 527 -17.07 -13.58 -15.04
C THR A 527 -15.69 -13.58 -14.39
N GLY A 528 -15.50 -14.38 -13.34
CA GLY A 528 -14.25 -14.58 -12.60
C GLY A 528 -13.19 -15.43 -13.31
N ARG A 529 -13.55 -16.07 -14.43
CA ARG A 529 -12.59 -16.91 -15.17
C ARG A 529 -11.56 -16.06 -15.93
N ASN A 530 -10.37 -16.62 -16.11
CA ASN A 530 -9.24 -15.94 -16.73
C ASN A 530 -9.54 -15.41 -18.14
N ALA A 531 -10.28 -16.14 -18.98
CA ALA A 531 -10.52 -15.74 -20.36
C ALA A 531 -11.42 -14.48 -20.49
N PRO A 532 -12.60 -14.40 -19.83
CA PRO A 532 -13.38 -13.17 -19.74
C PRO A 532 -12.57 -12.01 -19.17
N MET A 533 -11.84 -12.23 -18.07
CA MET A 533 -11.02 -11.20 -17.43
C MET A 533 -9.94 -10.67 -18.37
N LEU A 534 -9.22 -11.56 -19.05
CA LEU A 534 -8.19 -11.19 -20.03
C LEU A 534 -8.77 -10.31 -21.15
N ALA A 535 -9.86 -10.75 -21.76
CA ALA A 535 -10.48 -10.03 -22.86
C ALA A 535 -10.96 -8.63 -22.42
N GLY A 536 -11.67 -8.55 -21.30
CA GLY A 536 -12.16 -7.26 -20.77
C GLY A 536 -11.04 -6.29 -20.43
N ASN A 537 -10.01 -6.77 -19.73
CA ASN A 537 -8.86 -5.94 -19.32
C ASN A 537 -8.12 -5.38 -20.54
N LEU A 538 -7.80 -6.24 -21.53
CA LEU A 538 -7.10 -5.84 -22.74
C LEU A 538 -7.91 -4.82 -23.56
N VAL A 539 -9.21 -5.07 -23.74
CA VAL A 539 -10.07 -4.15 -24.49
C VAL A 539 -10.17 -2.79 -23.79
N SER A 540 -10.34 -2.79 -22.46
CA SER A 540 -10.47 -1.56 -21.67
C SER A 540 -9.25 -0.65 -21.84
N ILE A 541 -8.04 -1.17 -21.60
CA ILE A 541 -6.81 -0.37 -21.68
C ILE A 541 -6.44 -0.02 -23.13
N LEU A 542 -6.49 -0.97 -24.06
CA LEU A 542 -5.97 -0.79 -25.41
C LEU A 542 -6.88 0.11 -26.24
N LEU A 543 -8.21 -0.07 -26.17
CA LEU A 543 -9.13 0.81 -26.88
C LEU A 543 -9.16 2.20 -26.25
N GLY A 544 -9.07 2.31 -24.92
CA GLY A 544 -8.99 3.61 -24.26
C GLY A 544 -7.79 4.43 -24.71
N GLY A 545 -6.62 3.78 -24.83
CA GLY A 545 -5.42 4.40 -25.40
C GLY A 545 -5.52 4.68 -26.89
N ALA A 546 -6.02 3.74 -27.69
CA ALA A 546 -6.11 3.88 -29.14
C ALA A 546 -7.05 5.02 -29.55
N VAL A 547 -8.23 5.12 -28.92
CA VAL A 547 -9.18 6.20 -29.16
C VAL A 547 -8.58 7.55 -28.77
N HIS A 548 -7.95 7.65 -27.59
CA HIS A 548 -7.32 8.90 -27.18
C HIS A 548 -6.18 9.31 -28.12
N ALA A 549 -5.34 8.36 -28.55
CA ALA A 549 -4.26 8.61 -29.48
C ALA A 549 -4.79 9.05 -30.85
N ALA A 550 -5.77 8.35 -31.41
CA ALA A 550 -6.38 8.67 -32.70
C ALA A 550 -7.01 10.07 -32.68
N CYS A 551 -7.82 10.39 -31.67
CA CYS A 551 -8.43 11.72 -31.52
C CYS A 551 -7.38 12.82 -31.33
N SER A 552 -6.29 12.55 -30.61
CA SER A 552 -5.20 13.53 -30.41
C SER A 552 -4.34 13.75 -31.66
N LEU A 553 -4.23 12.74 -32.53
CA LEU A 553 -3.59 12.90 -33.83
C LEU A 553 -4.50 13.63 -34.82
N ALA A 554 -5.80 13.39 -34.78
CA ALA A 554 -6.79 14.07 -35.62
C ALA A 554 -6.99 15.54 -35.23
N TRP A 555 -7.05 15.83 -33.93
CA TRP A 555 -7.27 17.18 -33.38
C TRP A 555 -6.25 17.53 -32.29
N PRO A 556 -4.97 17.75 -32.65
CA PRO A 556 -3.91 17.98 -31.68
C PRO A 556 -4.12 19.28 -30.89
N GLN A 557 -4.01 19.20 -29.57
CA GLN A 557 -4.05 20.36 -28.67
C GLN A 557 -2.63 20.67 -28.21
N HIS A 558 -1.97 21.70 -28.75
CA HIS A 558 -0.59 22.06 -28.39
C HIS A 558 -0.50 22.73 -27.01
N TYR A 559 -0.31 21.94 -25.96
CA TYR A 559 -0.29 22.42 -24.58
C TYR A 559 1.11 22.84 -24.09
N ASP A 560 1.21 24.02 -23.48
CA ASP A 560 2.45 24.68 -23.02
C ASP A 560 2.76 24.48 -21.52
N TRP A 561 1.83 23.87 -20.76
CA TRP A 561 1.93 23.61 -19.31
C TRP A 561 1.89 24.86 -18.42
N GLU A 562 1.50 26.03 -18.93
CA GLU A 562 1.43 27.23 -18.10
C GLU A 562 0.31 27.15 -17.07
N SER A 563 -0.90 26.76 -17.48
CA SER A 563 -2.05 26.69 -16.56
C SER A 563 -1.85 25.66 -15.44
N SER A 564 -1.14 24.55 -15.69
CA SER A 564 -0.82 23.56 -14.65
C SER A 564 0.25 24.04 -13.66
N ARG A 565 1.11 24.99 -14.06
CA ARG A 565 2.09 25.65 -13.17
C ARG A 565 1.44 26.73 -12.31
N GLN A 566 0.32 27.29 -12.75
CA GLN A 566 -0.45 28.33 -12.04
C GLN A 566 -1.38 27.78 -10.95
N ILE A 567 -1.42 26.47 -10.71
CA ILE A 567 -2.19 25.88 -9.60
C ILE A 567 -1.71 26.53 -8.28
N THR A 568 -2.65 27.04 -7.49
CA THR A 568 -2.36 27.82 -6.28
C THR A 568 -2.40 26.95 -5.03
N THR A 569 -1.39 27.09 -4.18
CA THR A 569 -1.39 26.53 -2.81
C THR A 569 -2.27 27.37 -1.90
N VAL A 570 -2.90 26.75 -0.91
CA VAL A 570 -3.77 27.42 0.07
C VAL A 570 -2.93 28.29 1.01
N GLU A 571 -1.75 27.80 1.37
CA GLU A 571 -0.78 28.50 2.21
C GLU A 571 0.58 28.46 1.49
N SER A 572 1.25 29.60 1.35
CA SER A 572 2.59 29.62 0.73
C SER A 572 3.62 29.11 1.72
N VAL A 573 4.19 27.94 1.45
CA VAL A 573 5.40 27.49 2.14
C VAL A 573 6.59 28.01 1.35
N ALA A 574 7.40 28.89 1.94
CA ALA A 574 8.62 29.36 1.30
C ALA A 574 9.50 28.16 0.95
N ALA A 575 9.83 27.99 -0.34
CA ALA A 575 10.82 27.00 -0.74
C ALA A 575 12.16 27.41 -0.12
N ASP A 576 12.78 26.50 0.63
CA ASP A 576 14.17 26.71 1.03
C ASP A 576 15.08 26.77 -0.23
N GLY A 577 16.26 27.38 -0.11
CA GLY A 577 17.16 27.56 -1.25
C GLY A 577 17.59 26.25 -1.91
N GLU A 578 17.55 25.15 -1.17
CA GLU A 578 17.91 23.81 -1.65
C GLU A 578 16.80 23.23 -2.55
N LEU A 579 15.54 23.36 -2.15
CA LEU A 579 14.37 22.95 -2.93
C LEU A 579 14.26 23.75 -4.23
N ALA A 580 14.55 25.05 -4.18
CA ALA A 580 14.58 25.90 -5.37
C ALA A 580 15.66 25.46 -6.39
N GLU A 581 16.84 25.06 -5.92
CA GLU A 581 17.89 24.46 -6.76
C GLU A 581 17.48 23.11 -7.34
N GLU A 582 16.79 22.27 -6.57
CA GLU A 582 16.30 20.96 -7.04
C GLU A 582 15.20 21.08 -8.11
N LEU A 583 14.37 22.11 -8.03
CA LEU A 583 13.29 22.39 -8.98
C LEU A 583 13.79 22.94 -10.34
N LYS A 584 15.09 23.22 -10.49
CA LYS A 584 15.66 23.65 -11.77
C LYS A 584 15.40 22.62 -12.87
N GLU A 585 14.90 23.11 -14.01
CA GLU A 585 14.54 22.31 -15.18
C GLU A 585 15.66 21.35 -15.62
N GLU A 586 16.92 21.79 -15.60
CA GLU A 586 18.08 20.98 -15.99
C GLU A 586 18.25 19.72 -15.12
N ARG A 587 18.07 19.84 -13.80
CA ARG A 587 18.17 18.71 -12.86
C ARG A 587 17.00 17.76 -13.06
N LEU A 588 15.79 18.28 -13.23
CA LEU A 588 14.58 17.48 -13.46
C LEU A 588 14.66 16.70 -14.78
N VAL A 589 15.15 17.31 -15.86
CA VAL A 589 15.35 16.64 -17.15
C VAL A 589 16.40 15.53 -17.05
N ARG A 590 17.49 15.76 -16.29
CA ARG A 590 18.50 14.73 -16.02
C ARG A 590 17.91 13.55 -15.23
N ALA A 591 17.16 13.85 -14.16
CA ALA A 591 16.48 12.83 -13.35
C ALA A 591 15.47 12.04 -14.19
N LYS A 592 14.70 12.70 -15.07
CA LYS A 592 13.77 12.06 -16.01
C LYS A 592 14.49 11.08 -16.93
N ARG A 593 15.56 11.51 -17.60
CA ARG A 593 16.34 10.63 -18.51
C ARG A 593 16.87 9.41 -17.76
N TRP A 594 17.31 9.60 -16.52
CA TRP A 594 17.80 8.51 -15.68
C TRP A 594 16.68 7.50 -15.34
N ILE A 595 15.52 7.96 -14.84
CA ILE A 595 14.43 7.06 -14.45
C ILE A 595 13.80 6.35 -15.65
N VAL A 596 13.71 7.02 -16.80
CA VAL A 596 13.24 6.38 -18.04
C VAL A 596 14.22 5.28 -18.47
N LYS A 597 15.53 5.57 -18.48
CA LYS A 597 16.55 4.58 -18.86
C LYS A 597 16.49 3.34 -17.98
N TRP A 598 16.53 3.52 -16.65
CA TRP A 598 16.59 2.41 -15.72
C TRP A 598 15.23 1.73 -15.52
N GLY A 599 14.13 2.49 -15.46
CA GLY A 599 12.79 1.93 -15.37
C GLY A 599 12.45 1.02 -16.54
N VAL A 600 12.78 1.43 -17.78
CA VAL A 600 12.60 0.60 -18.98
C VAL A 600 13.57 -0.59 -18.98
N ALA A 601 14.85 -0.38 -18.62
CA ALA A 601 15.83 -1.46 -18.57
C ALA A 601 15.42 -2.57 -17.58
N PHE A 602 15.04 -2.22 -16.35
CA PHE A 602 14.58 -3.20 -15.35
C PHE A 602 13.27 -3.85 -15.75
N THR A 603 12.34 -3.11 -16.37
CA THR A 603 11.12 -3.69 -16.93
C THR A 603 11.44 -4.75 -17.99
N ALA A 604 12.34 -4.46 -18.93
CA ALA A 604 12.76 -5.43 -19.96
C ALA A 604 13.45 -6.65 -19.35
N VAL A 605 14.29 -6.45 -18.32
CA VAL A 605 14.98 -7.55 -17.63
C VAL A 605 13.98 -8.45 -16.91
N ILE A 606 13.06 -7.88 -16.12
CA ILE A 606 12.13 -8.63 -15.27
C ILE A 606 11.03 -9.30 -16.09
N VAL A 607 10.49 -8.64 -17.11
CA VAL A 607 9.29 -9.12 -17.82
C VAL A 607 9.61 -9.93 -19.07
N VAL A 608 10.74 -9.64 -19.71
CA VAL A 608 11.12 -10.27 -20.99
C VAL A 608 12.31 -11.19 -20.80
N LEU A 609 13.45 -10.65 -20.34
CA LEU A 609 14.70 -11.41 -20.31
C LEU A 609 14.63 -12.60 -19.35
N TRP A 610 14.17 -12.40 -18.11
CA TRP A 610 14.11 -13.49 -17.13
C TRP A 610 13.15 -14.61 -17.57
N PRO A 611 11.89 -14.35 -17.99
CA PRO A 611 11.03 -15.41 -18.51
C PRO A 611 11.67 -16.15 -19.68
N VAL A 612 12.21 -15.44 -20.67
CA VAL A 612 12.87 -16.05 -21.84
C VAL A 612 14.04 -16.94 -21.41
N MET A 613 14.88 -16.49 -20.49
CA MET A 613 16.00 -17.28 -19.95
C MET A 613 15.54 -18.52 -19.15
N SER A 614 14.32 -18.49 -18.62
CA SER A 614 13.75 -19.63 -17.88
C SER A 614 13.08 -20.69 -18.76
N LEU A 615 12.73 -20.38 -20.03
CA LEU A 615 12.05 -21.32 -20.93
C LEU A 615 12.87 -22.59 -21.23
N PRO A 616 14.19 -22.51 -21.50
CA PRO A 616 14.99 -23.71 -21.79
C PRO A 616 15.05 -24.71 -20.63
N ALA A 617 14.82 -24.25 -19.40
CA ALA A 617 14.83 -25.13 -18.23
C ALA A 617 13.66 -26.15 -18.25
N GLY A 618 12.57 -25.89 -18.99
CA GLY A 618 11.43 -26.78 -19.09
C GLY A 618 10.85 -27.15 -17.71
N LYS A 619 11.16 -28.36 -17.22
CA LYS A 619 10.91 -28.76 -15.82
C LYS A 619 12.18 -28.51 -15.01
N TYR A 620 12.08 -27.70 -13.97
CA TYR A 620 13.25 -27.32 -13.16
C TYR A 620 13.87 -28.54 -12.50
N SER A 621 15.19 -28.65 -12.57
CA SER A 621 15.98 -29.59 -11.78
C SER A 621 16.06 -29.11 -10.33
N ALA A 622 16.44 -30.00 -9.41
CA ALA A 622 16.68 -29.64 -8.02
C ALA A 622 17.70 -28.49 -7.89
N GLY A 623 18.75 -28.48 -8.73
CA GLY A 623 19.73 -27.39 -8.76
C GLY A 623 19.14 -26.06 -9.22
N TYR A 624 18.33 -26.07 -10.28
CA TYR A 624 17.68 -24.86 -10.78
C TYR A 624 16.65 -24.31 -9.78
N PHE A 625 15.87 -25.19 -9.14
CA PHE A 625 14.95 -24.77 -8.08
C PHE A 625 15.67 -24.27 -6.84
N THR A 626 16.85 -24.83 -6.51
CA THR A 626 17.69 -24.31 -5.42
C THR A 626 18.18 -22.90 -5.74
N LEU A 627 18.57 -22.61 -6.98
CA LEU A 627 18.89 -21.26 -7.43
C LEU A 627 17.66 -20.34 -7.29
N TRP A 628 16.47 -20.79 -7.69
CA TRP A 628 15.23 -20.02 -7.53
C TRP A 628 14.95 -19.65 -6.07
N ALA A 629 15.05 -20.62 -5.16
CA ALA A 629 14.88 -20.41 -3.73
C ALA A 629 15.97 -19.49 -3.15
N ALA A 630 17.22 -19.64 -3.60
CA ALA A 630 18.32 -18.77 -3.19
C ALA A 630 18.10 -17.31 -3.62
N VAL A 631 17.58 -17.09 -4.83
CA VAL A 631 17.20 -15.75 -5.31
C VAL A 631 16.06 -15.17 -4.45
N ALA A 632 15.03 -15.97 -4.12
CA ALA A 632 13.96 -15.53 -3.22
C ALA A 632 14.49 -15.14 -1.83
N ILE A 633 15.35 -15.96 -1.22
CA ILE A 633 15.97 -15.67 0.08
C ILE A 633 16.83 -14.40 0.00
N ALA A 634 17.73 -14.31 -0.97
CA ALA A 634 18.67 -13.20 -1.09
C ALA A 634 17.94 -11.89 -1.38
N TRP A 635 17.02 -11.87 -2.33
CA TRP A 635 16.27 -10.66 -2.68
C TRP A 635 15.34 -10.23 -1.56
N GLY A 636 14.62 -11.18 -0.94
CA GLY A 636 13.79 -10.91 0.24
C GLY A 636 14.60 -10.30 1.38
N THR A 637 15.77 -10.86 1.69
CA THR A 637 16.63 -10.40 2.80
C THR A 637 17.27 -9.05 2.53
N VAL A 638 17.85 -8.87 1.33
CA VAL A 638 18.48 -7.61 0.93
C VAL A 638 17.43 -6.50 0.83
N GLY A 639 16.26 -6.80 0.26
CA GLY A 639 15.13 -5.87 0.21
C GLY A 639 14.69 -5.44 1.61
N SER A 640 14.52 -6.40 2.53
CA SER A 640 14.21 -6.13 3.93
C SER A 640 15.26 -5.25 4.60
N ALA A 641 16.55 -5.55 4.43
CA ALA A 641 17.62 -4.75 5.00
C ALA A 641 17.60 -3.29 4.48
N VAL A 642 17.40 -3.11 3.18
CA VAL A 642 17.29 -1.78 2.56
C VAL A 642 16.12 -1.00 3.17
N ILE A 643 14.93 -1.57 3.24
CA ILE A 643 13.73 -0.85 3.71
C ILE A 643 13.76 -0.60 5.21
N ILE A 644 14.36 -1.50 6.00
CA ILE A 644 14.47 -1.32 7.45
C ILE A 644 15.53 -0.28 7.79
N PHE A 645 16.75 -0.40 7.23
CA PHE A 645 17.90 0.39 7.68
C PHE A 645 18.08 1.72 6.93
N LEU A 646 17.82 1.79 5.62
CA LEU A 646 18.09 3.00 4.84
C LEU A 646 17.34 4.24 5.36
N PRO A 647 16.02 4.18 5.69
CA PRO A 647 15.32 5.35 6.22
C PRO A 647 15.87 5.83 7.56
N LEU A 648 16.36 4.91 8.40
CA LEU A 648 16.97 5.23 9.70
C LEU A 648 18.30 5.94 9.52
N VAL A 649 19.15 5.45 8.61
CA VAL A 649 20.44 6.06 8.28
C VAL A 649 20.24 7.47 7.71
N GLU A 650 19.28 7.65 6.78
CA GLU A 650 18.99 8.96 6.20
C GLU A 650 18.41 9.97 7.20
N SER A 651 17.75 9.48 8.25
CA SER A 651 17.09 10.31 9.27
C SER A 651 17.92 10.45 10.55
N TRP A 652 19.13 9.88 10.59
CA TRP A 652 19.94 9.77 11.80
C TRP A 652 20.18 11.12 12.48
N ASP A 653 20.58 12.15 11.73
CA ASP A 653 20.83 13.48 12.29
C ASP A 653 19.58 14.09 12.93
N THR A 654 18.40 13.88 12.32
CA THR A 654 17.12 14.35 12.88
C THR A 654 16.77 13.56 14.14
N ILE A 655 17.01 12.24 14.14
CA ILE A 655 16.77 11.38 15.31
C ILE A 655 17.69 11.81 16.46
N CYS A 656 18.98 12.03 16.20
CA CYS A 656 19.94 12.53 17.18
C CYS A 656 19.49 13.86 17.78
N LYS A 657 19.08 14.84 16.97
CA LYS A 657 18.56 16.12 17.46
C LYS A 657 17.32 15.98 18.33
N VAL A 658 16.41 15.07 17.99
CA VAL A 658 15.22 14.80 18.82
C VAL A 658 15.62 14.11 20.12
N CYS A 659 16.53 13.13 20.08
CA CYS A 659 17.04 12.47 21.28
C CYS A 659 17.78 13.45 22.20
N GLU A 660 18.70 14.25 21.65
CA GLU A 660 19.40 15.32 22.37
C GLU A 660 18.39 16.30 22.97
N GLY A 661 17.39 16.77 22.21
CA GLY A 661 16.34 17.64 22.75
C GLY A 661 15.45 17.00 23.83
N MET A 662 15.26 15.68 23.81
CA MET A 662 14.54 14.94 24.85
C MET A 662 15.37 14.78 26.14
N PHE A 663 16.70 14.68 26.04
CA PHE A 663 17.61 14.47 27.17
C PHE A 663 18.27 15.76 27.68
N THR A 664 18.37 16.80 26.84
CA THR A 664 18.95 18.12 27.15
C THR A 664 17.95 19.19 26.70
N SER A 665 17.62 20.14 27.58
CA SER A 665 16.67 21.21 27.25
C SER A 665 17.26 22.27 26.30
N ASP A 666 18.51 22.12 25.91
CA ASP A 666 19.33 23.13 25.23
C ASP A 666 18.74 23.56 23.88
N ALA A 667 18.23 22.62 23.07
CA ALA A 667 17.59 22.93 21.79
C ALA A 667 16.30 23.78 21.93
N VAL A 668 15.65 23.71 23.09
CA VAL A 668 14.49 24.55 23.41
C VAL A 668 14.93 25.95 23.80
N TYR A 669 15.99 26.06 24.60
CA TYR A 669 16.57 27.34 25.00
C TYR A 669 17.16 28.09 23.80
N GLU A 670 17.87 27.40 22.91
CA GLU A 670 18.42 27.99 21.68
C GLU A 670 17.34 28.61 20.78
N ARG A 671 16.15 27.97 20.70
CA ARG A 671 15.00 28.55 19.98
C ARG A 671 14.37 29.70 20.70
N LEU A 672 14.29 29.63 22.02
CA LEU A 672 13.80 30.74 22.83
C LEU A 672 14.69 31.96 22.59
N ASP A 673 16.00 31.75 22.50
CA ASP A 673 17.00 32.77 22.20
C ASP A 673 16.89 33.30 20.76
N ASP A 674 16.74 32.45 19.74
CA ASP A 674 16.51 32.90 18.35
C ASP A 674 15.19 33.68 18.22
N MET A 675 14.11 33.22 18.87
CA MET A 675 12.85 33.95 18.92
C MET A 675 12.98 35.30 19.62
N ASN A 676 13.70 35.34 20.75
CA ASN A 676 13.98 36.58 21.47
C ASN A 676 14.81 37.55 20.62
N LEU A 677 15.82 37.05 19.89
CA LEU A 677 16.64 37.84 18.98
C LEU A 677 15.82 38.41 17.82
N ARG A 678 14.95 37.60 17.20
CA ARG A 678 14.04 38.08 16.14
C ARG A 678 13.02 39.08 16.65
N LEU A 679 12.45 38.83 17.84
CA LEU A 679 11.52 39.75 18.48
C LEU A 679 12.22 41.08 18.76
N LYS A 680 13.45 41.04 19.27
CA LYS A 680 14.28 42.22 19.53
C LYS A 680 14.62 42.97 18.24
N ALA A 681 14.98 42.26 17.16
CA ALA A 681 15.23 42.88 15.86
C ALA A 681 13.96 43.53 15.26
N ILE A 682 12.79 42.95 15.48
CA ILE A 682 11.50 43.54 15.08
C ILE A 682 11.17 44.78 15.93
N MET A 683 11.42 44.72 17.24
CA MET A 683 11.23 45.86 18.15
C MET A 683 12.16 47.02 17.75
N GLU A 684 13.43 46.74 17.46
CA GLU A 684 14.41 47.73 16.98
C GLU A 684 14.05 48.32 15.61
N ALA A 685 13.42 47.54 14.72
CA ALA A 685 12.98 47.99 13.40
C ALA A 685 11.63 48.76 13.41
N MET A 686 10.86 48.65 14.49
CA MET A 686 9.54 49.26 14.63
C MET A 686 9.35 49.90 16.02
N PRO A 687 9.70 51.19 16.19
CA PRO A 687 9.62 51.89 17.48
C PRO A 687 8.21 51.85 18.11
N GLU A 688 7.16 51.92 17.29
CA GLU A 688 5.76 51.85 17.73
C GLU A 688 5.35 50.47 18.29
N ALA A 689 6.01 49.39 17.85
CA ALA A 689 5.76 48.04 18.36
C ALA A 689 6.39 47.83 19.74
N GLU A 690 7.54 48.47 19.99
CA GLU A 690 8.23 48.46 21.27
C GLU A 690 7.43 49.22 22.35
N GLU A 691 6.87 50.39 22.03
CA GLU A 691 5.97 51.12 22.95
C GLU A 691 4.73 50.30 23.31
N ARG A 692 4.09 49.63 22.34
CA ARG A 692 2.94 48.75 22.58
C ARG A 692 3.28 47.52 23.42
N TYR A 693 4.46 46.94 23.22
CA TYR A 693 4.94 45.81 24.02
C TYR A 693 5.22 46.24 25.47
N GLN A 694 5.84 47.40 25.67
CA GLN A 694 6.06 47.98 27.00
C GLN A 694 4.74 48.38 27.69
N GLU A 695 3.76 48.90 26.95
CA GLU A 695 2.40 49.15 27.48
C GLU A 695 1.71 47.85 27.92
N MET A 696 1.86 46.75 27.16
CA MET A 696 1.32 45.44 27.54
C MET A 696 2.03 44.86 28.77
N GLN A 697 3.35 45.02 28.89
CA GLN A 697 4.08 44.62 30.09
C GLN A 697 3.68 45.44 31.31
N LYS A 698 3.53 46.77 31.19
CA LYS A 698 3.04 47.63 32.27
C LYS A 698 1.61 47.26 32.70
N LYS A 699 0.73 46.93 31.75
CA LYS A 699 -0.63 46.44 32.06
C LYS A 699 -0.63 45.05 32.69
N GLY A 700 0.29 44.18 32.31
CA GLY A 700 0.45 42.84 32.89
C GLY A 700 1.01 42.84 34.32
N ILE A 701 1.97 43.72 34.62
CA ILE A 701 2.57 43.85 35.96
C ILE A 701 1.61 44.59 36.91
N GLY A 702 0.90 45.62 36.43
CA GLY A 702 -0.11 46.33 37.23
C GLY A 702 -1.33 45.47 37.61
N ALA A 703 -1.68 44.47 36.79
CA ALA A 703 -2.73 43.49 37.12
C ALA A 703 -2.27 42.47 38.19
N MET A 704 -0.96 42.24 38.32
CA MET A 704 -0.36 41.30 39.26
C MET A 704 -0.08 41.96 40.62
N GLU A 705 0.27 43.24 40.66
CA GLU A 705 0.38 44.03 41.90
C GLU A 705 -0.99 44.36 42.53
N MET A 706 -2.05 44.52 41.73
CA MET A 706 -3.41 44.71 42.27
C MET A 706 -4.04 43.44 42.89
N ALA A 707 -3.43 42.27 42.71
CA ALA A 707 -3.91 41.00 43.28
C ALA A 707 -3.34 40.70 44.68
N HIS A 708 -2.38 41.49 45.18
CA HIS A 708 -1.75 41.28 46.48
C HIS A 708 -1.74 42.55 47.35
N HIS A 709 -2.90 42.89 47.94
CA HIS A 709 -2.94 43.43 49.30
C HIS A 709 -4.19 42.94 50.07
N PRO A 710 -4.07 42.62 51.37
CA PRO A 710 -4.98 41.74 52.10
C PRO A 710 -6.06 42.50 52.89
N ALA A 711 -7.28 41.96 52.92
CA ALA A 711 -8.32 42.41 53.85
C ALA A 711 -8.45 41.44 55.03
N SER A 712 -7.92 41.89 56.16
CA SER A 712 -8.43 41.74 57.54
C SER A 712 -8.86 40.36 58.05
N GLY A 713 -8.03 39.80 58.94
CA GLY A 713 -8.41 38.85 59.97
C GLY A 713 -7.74 39.27 61.29
N THR A 714 -8.57 39.75 62.21
CA THR A 714 -8.29 40.23 63.57
C THR A 714 -7.37 39.35 64.43
N HIS A 715 -6.38 39.95 65.12
CA HIS A 715 -6.13 39.79 66.57
C HIS A 715 -5.02 40.77 67.06
N PRO A 716 -5.08 41.30 68.30
CA PRO A 716 -4.22 42.38 68.77
C PRO A 716 -3.04 41.91 69.66
N SER A 717 -2.19 42.90 70.03
CA SER A 717 -1.18 42.93 71.11
C SER A 717 0.13 42.14 70.87
N THR A 718 1.36 42.62 71.12
CA THR A 718 1.93 43.70 71.97
C THR A 718 3.45 43.76 71.66
N VAL A 719 4.05 44.94 71.41
CA VAL A 719 5.05 45.66 72.24
C VAL A 719 6.56 45.38 72.00
N ALA A 720 7.31 46.50 71.97
CA ALA A 720 8.76 46.77 72.18
C ALA A 720 9.71 46.52 70.99
N ASN A 721 10.28 47.60 70.41
CA ASN A 721 11.57 48.27 70.74
C ASN A 721 12.75 47.31 70.48
N ASP A 722 13.81 47.62 69.72
CA ASP A 722 14.69 48.78 69.87
C ASP A 722 15.71 48.82 68.70
N ASP A 723 16.19 50.03 68.45
CA ASP A 723 17.40 50.52 67.77
C ASP A 723 18.50 49.59 67.21
N GLY A 724 19.15 50.09 66.15
CA GLY A 724 20.60 50.31 66.21
C GLY A 724 21.49 49.64 65.15
N ASP A 725 21.90 50.47 64.18
CA ASP A 725 23.25 50.63 63.62
C ASP A 725 23.99 49.56 62.79
N ASP A 726 24.50 50.09 61.67
CA ASP A 726 25.81 49.94 61.04
C ASP A 726 26.34 48.58 60.52
N LEU A 727 26.48 48.54 59.19
CA LEU A 727 27.67 48.22 58.35
C LEU A 727 28.91 47.53 59.02
N PRO A 728 29.84 46.94 58.26
CA PRO A 728 29.78 46.15 57.01
C PRO A 728 30.71 44.91 57.01
N HIS A 729 30.85 44.28 55.84
CA HIS A 729 31.89 43.32 55.40
C HIS A 729 31.80 41.86 55.89
N ALA A 730 31.47 40.95 54.98
CA ALA A 730 32.42 40.20 54.15
C ALA A 730 31.69 39.47 53.02
#